data_AF-A0A8J7NCQ6-F1
#
_entry.id   AF-A0A8J7NCQ6-F1
#
_cell.length_a   1.000
_cell.length_b   1.000
_cell.length_c   1.000
_cell.angle_alpha   90.00
_cell.angle_beta   90.00
_cell.angle_gamma   90.00
#
_symmetry.space_group_name_H-M   'P 1'
#
loop_
_entity.id
_entity.type
_entity.pdbx_description
1 polymer ?
#
loop_
_entity_poly.entity_id
_entity_poly.type
_entity_poly.pdbx_seq_one_letter_code
_entity_poly.pdbx_strand_id
1 'polypeptide(L)'
;MKLTIILLALSMLSLTSAISIESENVLVVVASGCTPIGAEIPDNPVDEDCDGWLDTTLGFSIRATHPRVLLTAEKLQEVIDRMYGPNARDPYKRWFDLIKGKVDSGAAVDLANLALVYRATKDPIYKEKFISRIPSSGTPSLTELFGVDIMFDELSDDTKRKVMKRVSDVDSAWWRQTSWGYHSAIYASVPLAYSGIFAFTDVELSKDPAIYTFDAAGYIKIAQKELSPSGSFYKIENRVGGDPTYNNALPGSFGGMYDNFGYDAAEESYSVYLTHIYSTLTGEKVYENFLRDKYKARFYQNMQYPHIYTYYSTNQWCHKAGTEMHIVARIWNTRTDYITQPSHAVLLAYLYQDPKMNYYVNNGVWRELCGYAYDGMYMDLIFYDDSLQQSPPPDNPTAMYFNGPGFVSMREDWTNNAAFAVFMAGEGLSRRYEDANSFLLSRKTTIITHAGARVRFDYDNDKHHWYHIRSISKNTMKIFDPLESFDIKSGGAKTDLHSGTRLVDSDNMGGQIFETQLSSKDLVYGGTSRYSCSAYPLGVCERANIIKYEHIPGEYTYSVGDGTDSYTKKIDFFEREFLYIRPDVFITFDRVRSVDPSYKKVWTIHTIDEPVVSGTASETSHGMKAYGNARGTLILNSKDATHIDSLLPKQNKIVVRGGDTVLTSGNPLRPGIEISGSKILESDIPRWLEIFAVGSDVIGSLTLHGDAQEGSGTTETIVFDGTTQTYVTSKPTSLASTQLQDTTRNWQTDQWKGYVVRVKFSSGSPDTDVIITGNNQNILFGSFPSGNCWQYVIFRPLANSYKHWKKITRITTDDMDADDITISIPHYFDAEDATGRLHSFAPHTDGKNDGYGKRKDLGQWTFEIEATQPSNLDNFLNVISLKDPGVSKPPVKLIEGPGVSGALVGSHFAVFANEEQGLSSFSVTFPQGGSVEGLFLDLIPDTDYYYGVDGNVVSVSTSNNGGRIKRSSGMGTMKVSLNLGSQVWCTSDSDCSDSNACTLDRCEDGACSYLSIDLDGSGNIGMGDVMQITLLWTAQEGDADYDPNKDLDFSGAIGMGDVMMITPLWTQSCP
;
A
#
# COMPACT_ATOMS: atom_id res chain seq x y z
N MET A 1 37.68 34.96 5.32
CA MET A 1 38.63 35.34 6.39
C MET A 1 38.72 34.16 7.35
N LYS A 2 39.94 33.74 7.70
CA LYS A 2 40.34 32.46 8.35
C LYS A 2 39.69 32.28 9.74
N LEU A 3 39.08 31.14 10.10
CA LEU A 3 39.63 29.84 10.58
C LEU A 3 40.09 29.82 12.07
N THR A 4 39.79 28.70 12.77
CA THR A 4 40.36 28.12 14.03
C THR A 4 39.51 28.33 15.34
N ILE A 5 38.93 27.39 16.10
CA ILE A 5 39.17 25.98 16.57
C ILE A 5 39.78 25.87 18.02
N ILE A 6 39.12 25.06 18.89
CA ILE A 6 39.59 24.19 20.04
C ILE A 6 39.50 24.61 21.55
N LEU A 7 38.57 23.92 22.24
CA LEU A 7 38.60 23.07 23.48
C LEU A 7 39.44 23.37 24.76
N LEU A 8 38.72 23.24 25.92
CA LEU A 8 39.01 22.58 27.23
C LEU A 8 40.29 22.90 28.06
N ALA A 9 40.11 23.36 29.33
CA ALA A 9 40.32 22.57 30.58
C ALA A 9 40.38 23.39 31.90
N LEU A 10 39.56 22.94 32.87
CA LEU A 10 39.65 22.95 34.35
C LEU A 10 40.50 23.99 35.13
N SER A 11 39.86 24.65 36.10
CA SER A 11 40.28 24.62 37.52
C SER A 11 39.11 24.91 38.48
N MET A 12 39.13 24.24 39.63
CA MET A 12 38.07 24.05 40.63
C MET A 12 38.02 25.11 41.75
N LEU A 13 36.87 25.12 42.47
CA LEU A 13 36.61 25.52 43.88
C LEU A 13 36.64 27.04 44.20
N SER A 14 35.79 27.63 45.05
CA SER A 14 34.64 27.21 45.88
C SER A 14 34.08 28.42 46.66
N LEU A 15 32.89 28.23 47.28
CA LEU A 15 32.30 28.95 48.45
C LEU A 15 31.68 30.35 48.20
N THR A 16 30.36 30.50 48.08
CA THR A 16 29.24 30.49 49.09
C THR A 16 29.08 31.76 49.95
N SER A 17 27.89 32.36 49.86
CA SER A 17 27.04 32.88 50.96
C SER A 17 25.78 33.49 50.31
N ALA A 18 24.61 32.84 50.33
CA ALA A 18 23.64 32.74 51.42
C ALA A 18 23.04 34.09 51.86
N ILE A 19 21.80 34.36 51.43
CA ILE A 19 20.67 34.86 52.25
C ILE A 19 19.37 34.38 51.57
N SER A 20 18.51 33.82 52.41
CA SER A 20 17.23 33.15 52.20
C SER A 20 16.12 34.05 51.64
N ILE A 21 15.35 33.51 50.69
CA ILE A 21 13.99 33.97 50.37
C ILE A 21 13.06 32.75 50.45
N GLU A 22 11.93 33.01 51.07
CA GLU A 22 10.95 32.08 51.61
C GLU A 22 10.30 31.17 50.56
N SER A 23 10.03 29.94 50.99
CA SER A 23 9.26 28.92 50.27
C SER A 23 7.84 29.40 50.00
N GLU A 24 7.48 29.55 48.72
CA GLU A 24 6.09 29.59 48.32
C GLU A 24 5.49 28.19 48.47
N ASN A 25 4.40 28.13 49.23
CA ASN A 25 3.61 26.94 49.54
C ASN A 25 3.17 26.21 48.27
N VAL A 26 3.80 25.08 47.98
CA VAL A 26 3.17 24.02 47.20
C VAL A 26 2.12 23.41 48.11
N LEU A 27 0.85 23.68 47.82
CA LEU A 27 -0.28 22.94 48.36
C LEU A 27 -0.17 21.49 47.89
N VAL A 28 0.53 20.65 48.67
CA VAL A 28 0.40 19.20 48.63
C VAL A 28 -1.01 18.91 49.12
N VAL A 29 -1.94 18.69 48.19
CA VAL A 29 -3.22 18.11 48.55
C VAL A 29 -2.92 16.68 48.98
N VAL A 30 -2.94 16.45 50.29
CA VAL A 30 -2.90 15.12 50.91
C VAL A 30 -4.16 14.37 50.46
N ALA A 31 -4.06 13.60 49.38
CA ALA A 31 -5.18 12.86 48.82
C ALA A 31 -5.42 11.51 49.54
N SER A 32 -4.44 11.01 50.30
CA SER A 32 -4.49 9.64 50.83
C SER A 32 -5.16 9.47 52.19
N GLY A 33 -5.36 10.53 52.98
CA GLY A 33 -5.80 10.39 54.39
C GLY A 33 -4.86 9.52 55.24
N CYS A 34 -3.68 9.18 54.72
CA CYS A 34 -2.67 8.35 55.35
C CYS A 34 -1.91 9.17 56.40
N THR A 35 -1.52 8.51 57.50
CA THR A 35 -0.69 9.10 58.54
C THR A 35 0.64 8.36 58.55
N PRO A 36 1.80 9.03 58.34
CA PRO A 36 3.08 8.34 58.27
C PRO A 36 3.35 7.55 59.56
N ILE A 37 3.62 6.25 59.41
CA ILE A 37 3.87 5.33 60.53
C ILE A 37 5.32 4.84 60.58
N GLY A 38 6.13 5.12 59.55
CA GLY A 38 7.52 4.70 59.50
C GLY A 38 8.23 5.13 58.22
N ALA A 39 9.43 4.58 58.01
CA ALA A 39 10.04 4.54 56.69
C ALA A 39 9.45 3.36 55.92
N GLU A 40 9.38 3.47 54.60
CA GLU A 40 8.87 2.45 53.71
C GLU A 40 9.51 1.07 53.93
N ILE A 41 8.69 0.04 54.09
CA ILE A 41 9.10 -1.36 54.20
C ILE A 41 8.80 -2.05 52.87
N PRO A 42 9.80 -2.50 52.10
CA PRO A 42 9.55 -3.06 50.78
C PRO A 42 8.70 -4.35 50.77
N ASP A 43 8.05 -4.59 49.63
CA ASP A 43 7.26 -5.79 49.30
C ASP A 43 6.03 -6.03 50.20
N ASN A 44 5.41 -4.97 50.70
CA ASN A 44 4.25 -5.04 51.58
C ASN A 44 3.08 -4.16 51.08
N PRO A 45 1.84 -4.33 51.59
CA PRO A 45 0.66 -3.63 51.07
C PRO A 45 0.42 -2.23 51.65
N VAL A 46 1.29 -1.74 52.52
CA VAL A 46 1.16 -0.50 53.28
C VAL A 46 2.19 0.50 52.79
N ASP A 47 1.72 1.70 52.45
CA ASP A 47 2.54 2.89 52.20
C ASP A 47 2.82 3.55 53.55
N GLU A 48 3.99 3.28 54.14
CA GLU A 48 4.29 3.65 55.53
C GLU A 48 4.72 5.11 55.69
N ASP A 49 5.32 5.69 54.66
CA ASP A 49 5.76 7.08 54.65
C ASP A 49 4.74 8.03 53.97
N CYS A 50 3.65 7.48 53.44
CA CYS A 50 2.52 8.15 52.81
C CYS A 50 2.90 8.97 51.57
N ASP A 51 3.93 8.54 50.83
CA ASP A 51 4.36 9.20 49.59
C ASP A 51 3.55 8.77 48.36
N GLY A 52 2.66 7.79 48.52
CA GLY A 52 1.76 7.26 47.49
C GLY A 52 2.33 6.08 46.71
N TRP A 53 3.49 5.54 47.10
CA TRP A 53 4.19 4.45 46.45
C TRP A 53 4.38 3.25 47.38
N LEU A 54 4.58 2.08 46.77
CA LEU A 54 4.99 0.85 47.44
C LEU A 54 6.36 0.48 46.88
N ASP A 55 7.39 0.53 47.73
CA ASP A 55 8.73 0.14 47.32
C ASP A 55 8.88 -1.39 47.26
N THR A 56 9.77 -1.85 46.37
CA THR A 56 10.00 -3.28 46.18
C THR A 56 11.48 -3.64 46.25
N THR A 57 11.77 -4.84 46.76
CA THR A 57 13.14 -5.38 46.71
C THR A 57 13.57 -5.71 45.27
N LEU A 58 12.62 -5.74 44.33
CA LEU A 58 12.86 -5.96 42.90
C LEU A 58 13.37 -4.71 42.16
N GLY A 59 13.50 -3.56 42.84
CA GLY A 59 14.10 -2.35 42.28
C GLY A 59 13.16 -1.55 41.37
N PHE A 60 11.88 -1.52 41.71
CA PHE A 60 10.87 -0.59 41.18
C PHE A 60 9.88 -0.23 42.29
N SER A 61 9.09 0.81 42.07
CA SER A 61 7.99 1.19 42.98
C SER A 61 6.69 1.23 42.17
N ILE A 62 5.56 0.92 42.82
CA ILE A 62 4.23 1.01 42.21
C ILE A 62 3.31 1.89 43.06
N ARG A 63 2.30 2.51 42.46
CA ARG A 63 1.33 3.31 43.23
C ARG A 63 0.66 2.48 44.32
N ALA A 64 0.47 3.04 45.50
CA ALA A 64 -0.14 2.34 46.63
C ALA A 64 -1.66 2.17 46.52
N THR A 65 -2.34 3.09 45.85
CA THR A 65 -3.81 3.18 45.85
C THR A 65 -4.45 2.74 44.54
N HIS A 66 -5.64 2.14 44.61
CA HIS A 66 -6.45 1.79 43.43
C HIS A 66 -7.46 2.90 43.10
N PRO A 67 -7.86 3.05 41.81
CA PRO A 67 -7.28 2.41 40.64
C PRO A 67 -5.86 2.91 40.33
N ARG A 68 -5.04 2.04 39.74
CA ARG A 68 -3.64 2.34 39.38
C ARG A 68 -3.17 1.71 38.08
N VAL A 69 -4.07 1.09 37.30
CA VAL A 69 -3.74 0.42 36.04
C VAL A 69 -4.12 1.25 34.82
N LEU A 70 -5.39 1.59 34.66
CA LEU A 70 -5.85 2.41 33.53
C LEU A 70 -5.77 3.91 33.85
N LEU A 71 -6.08 4.28 35.08
CA LEU A 71 -6.09 5.65 35.57
C LEU A 71 -5.79 5.65 37.06
N THR A 72 -5.36 6.79 37.59
CA THR A 72 -5.14 6.97 39.03
C THR A 72 -6.44 7.31 39.76
N ALA A 73 -6.45 7.23 41.08
CA ALA A 73 -7.57 7.67 41.91
C ALA A 73 -7.93 9.15 41.69
N GLU A 74 -6.93 10.02 41.52
CA GLU A 74 -7.14 11.46 41.24
C GLU A 74 -7.79 11.65 39.87
N LYS A 75 -7.31 10.92 38.86
CA LYS A 75 -7.88 10.96 37.51
C LYS A 75 -9.31 10.42 37.50
N LEU A 76 -9.62 9.39 38.29
CA LEU A 76 -10.98 8.88 38.42
C LEU A 76 -11.91 9.97 38.99
N GLN A 77 -11.47 10.71 40.01
CA GLN A 77 -12.25 11.81 40.58
C GLN A 77 -12.49 12.91 39.54
N GLU A 78 -11.45 13.31 38.80
CA GLU A 78 -11.56 14.27 37.69
C GLU A 78 -12.60 13.84 36.64
N VAL A 79 -12.60 12.56 36.28
CA VAL A 79 -13.54 11.98 35.31
C VAL A 79 -14.96 12.02 35.84
N ILE A 80 -15.18 11.62 37.10
CA ILE A 80 -16.49 11.68 37.76
C ILE A 80 -17.01 13.12 37.77
N ASP A 81 -16.19 14.09 38.19
CA ASP A 81 -16.61 15.49 38.31
C ASP A 81 -17.06 16.10 36.97
N ARG A 82 -16.44 15.68 35.85
CA ARG A 82 -16.78 16.18 34.50
C ARG A 82 -18.00 15.50 33.91
N MET A 83 -18.27 14.25 34.28
CA MET A 83 -19.35 13.46 33.68
C MET A 83 -20.62 13.42 34.54
N TYR A 84 -20.53 13.66 35.85
CA TYR A 84 -21.62 13.51 36.80
C TYR A 84 -21.57 14.53 37.95
N GLY A 85 -22.72 14.95 38.45
CA GLY A 85 -22.82 15.93 39.54
C GLY A 85 -22.79 17.41 39.08
N PRO A 86 -22.54 18.35 40.00
CA PRO A 86 -22.70 19.79 39.74
C PRO A 86 -21.75 20.37 38.67
N ASN A 87 -20.58 19.76 38.48
CA ASN A 87 -19.57 20.20 37.52
C ASN A 87 -19.66 19.46 36.18
N ALA A 88 -20.67 18.59 36.01
CA ALA A 88 -20.84 17.79 34.82
C ALA A 88 -21.08 18.67 33.59
N ARG A 89 -20.33 18.44 32.52
CA ARG A 89 -20.35 19.25 31.30
C ARG A 89 -20.29 18.40 30.04
N ASP A 90 -20.80 18.94 28.95
CA ASP A 90 -20.70 18.29 27.64
C ASP A 90 -19.24 18.31 27.13
N PRO A 91 -18.82 17.28 26.36
CA PRO A 91 -19.62 16.10 25.95
C PRO A 91 -19.67 14.97 27.00
N TYR A 92 -18.88 15.04 28.07
CA TYR A 92 -18.74 13.98 29.07
C TYR A 92 -20.06 13.61 29.76
N LYS A 93 -20.84 14.62 30.16
CA LYS A 93 -22.16 14.43 30.76
C LYS A 93 -23.10 13.67 29.82
N ARG A 94 -23.20 14.12 28.57
CA ARG A 94 -24.00 13.44 27.54
C ARG A 94 -23.60 11.99 27.38
N TRP A 95 -22.30 11.71 27.26
CA TRP A 95 -21.79 10.35 27.10
C TRP A 95 -22.11 9.46 28.30
N PHE A 96 -21.91 9.97 29.51
CA PHE A 96 -22.31 9.26 30.73
C PHE A 96 -23.81 8.93 30.74
N ASP A 97 -24.66 9.90 30.39
CA ASP A 97 -26.11 9.71 30.35
C ASP A 97 -26.52 8.62 29.34
N LEU A 98 -25.83 8.52 28.20
CA LEU A 98 -26.06 7.45 27.20
C LEU A 98 -25.69 6.07 27.74
N ILE A 99 -24.51 5.93 28.38
CA ILE A 99 -24.06 4.67 28.96
C ILE A 99 -25.03 4.24 30.06
N LYS A 100 -25.33 5.14 30.99
CA LYS A 100 -26.27 4.88 32.09
C LYS A 100 -27.66 4.52 31.56
N GLY A 101 -28.17 5.24 30.56
CA GLY A 101 -29.45 4.95 29.93
C GLY A 101 -29.51 3.54 29.32
N LYS A 102 -28.44 3.08 28.67
CA LYS A 102 -28.33 1.71 28.15
C LYS A 102 -28.33 0.66 29.28
N VAL A 103 -27.63 0.92 30.39
CA VAL A 103 -27.63 0.02 31.57
C VAL A 103 -29.01 -0.01 32.25
N ASP A 104 -29.70 1.11 32.30
CA ASP A 104 -31.02 1.25 32.91
C ASP A 104 -32.12 0.59 32.08
N SER A 105 -31.97 0.55 30.75
CA SER A 105 -32.86 -0.20 29.86
C SER A 105 -32.63 -1.72 29.89
N GLY A 106 -31.72 -2.20 30.75
CA GLY A 106 -31.37 -3.62 30.88
C GLY A 106 -30.41 -4.14 29.82
N ALA A 107 -29.87 -3.29 28.94
CA ALA A 107 -28.88 -3.70 27.95
C ALA A 107 -27.46 -3.73 28.57
N ALA A 108 -26.62 -4.63 28.05
CA ALA A 108 -25.25 -4.78 28.51
C ALA A 108 -24.34 -3.66 27.99
N VAL A 109 -23.42 -3.20 28.85
CA VAL A 109 -22.24 -2.36 28.52
C VAL A 109 -20.99 -3.04 29.04
N ASP A 110 -19.80 -2.77 28.53
CA ASP A 110 -18.59 -3.36 29.12
C ASP A 110 -18.38 -3.02 30.61
N LEU A 111 -17.54 -3.81 31.29
CA LEU A 111 -17.37 -3.71 32.75
C LEU A 111 -16.73 -2.40 33.21
N ALA A 112 -15.81 -1.81 32.43
CA ALA A 112 -15.21 -0.53 32.78
C ALA A 112 -16.26 0.60 32.75
N ASN A 113 -17.13 0.62 31.74
CA ASN A 113 -18.28 1.53 31.69
C ASN A 113 -19.21 1.35 32.91
N LEU A 114 -19.55 0.12 33.26
CA LEU A 114 -20.42 -0.16 34.41
C LEU A 114 -19.76 0.24 35.75
N ALA A 115 -18.46 0.05 35.88
CA ALA A 115 -17.69 0.52 37.03
C ALA A 115 -17.77 2.04 37.17
N LEU A 116 -17.59 2.79 36.08
CA LEU A 116 -17.73 4.25 36.09
C LEU A 116 -19.14 4.71 36.48
N VAL A 117 -20.19 4.03 35.99
CA VAL A 117 -21.59 4.31 36.40
C VAL A 117 -21.77 4.13 37.90
N TYR A 118 -21.28 3.02 38.47
CA TYR A 118 -21.34 2.82 39.92
C TYR A 118 -20.53 3.88 40.67
N ARG A 119 -19.27 4.14 40.26
CA ARG A 119 -18.40 5.09 40.97
C ARG A 119 -18.98 6.50 40.99
N ALA A 120 -19.66 6.91 39.91
CA ALA A 120 -20.34 8.20 39.83
C ALA A 120 -21.61 8.27 40.68
N THR A 121 -22.50 7.26 40.58
CA THR A 121 -23.83 7.31 41.21
C THR A 121 -23.86 6.81 42.65
N LYS A 122 -22.93 5.94 43.02
CA LYS A 122 -22.90 5.16 44.27
C LYS A 122 -24.17 4.35 44.55
N ASP A 123 -24.96 4.07 43.51
CA ASP A 123 -26.16 3.25 43.63
C ASP A 123 -25.79 1.75 43.69
N PRO A 124 -26.15 1.03 44.78
CA PRO A 124 -25.82 -0.40 44.96
C PRO A 124 -26.27 -1.30 43.80
N ILE A 125 -27.32 -0.93 43.05
CA ILE A 125 -27.81 -1.76 41.94
C ILE A 125 -26.75 -1.96 40.85
N TYR A 126 -25.91 -0.95 40.59
CA TYR A 126 -24.86 -1.05 39.58
C TYR A 126 -23.69 -1.90 40.06
N LYS A 127 -23.41 -1.89 41.38
CA LYS A 127 -22.41 -2.78 41.99
C LYS A 127 -22.85 -4.24 41.89
N GLU A 128 -24.11 -4.54 42.18
CA GLU A 128 -24.68 -5.88 42.03
C GLU A 128 -24.63 -6.35 40.57
N LYS A 129 -25.05 -5.48 39.62
CA LYS A 129 -24.95 -5.74 38.18
C LYS A 129 -23.50 -5.98 37.73
N PHE A 130 -22.54 -5.26 38.30
CA PHE A 130 -21.12 -5.43 37.99
C PHE A 130 -20.65 -6.82 38.44
N ILE A 131 -20.87 -7.17 39.71
CA ILE A 131 -20.46 -8.47 40.28
C ILE A 131 -21.10 -9.63 39.53
N SER A 132 -22.40 -9.54 39.20
CA SER A 132 -23.11 -10.61 38.48
C SER A 132 -22.61 -10.83 37.06
N ARG A 133 -21.89 -9.86 36.49
CA ARG A 133 -21.39 -9.90 35.11
C ARG A 133 -19.91 -10.23 35.00
N ILE A 134 -19.19 -10.34 36.11
CA ILE A 134 -17.84 -10.90 36.10
C ILE A 134 -17.93 -12.34 35.59
N PRO A 135 -17.24 -12.70 34.49
CA PRO A 135 -17.32 -14.04 33.95
C PRO A 135 -16.86 -15.12 34.95
N SER A 136 -17.46 -16.30 34.87
CA SER A 136 -17.11 -17.43 35.75
C SER A 136 -15.92 -18.27 35.26
N SER A 137 -15.52 -18.12 33.99
CA SER A 137 -14.44 -18.88 33.37
C SER A 137 -13.78 -18.10 32.22
N GLY A 138 -12.65 -18.59 31.73
CA GLY A 138 -11.88 -17.99 30.63
C GLY A 138 -10.94 -16.86 31.06
N THR A 139 -10.03 -16.47 30.17
CA THR A 139 -9.05 -15.40 30.41
C THR A 139 -9.74 -14.05 30.60
N PRO A 140 -9.41 -13.26 31.65
CA PRO A 140 -9.93 -11.91 31.81
C PRO A 140 -9.55 -11.01 30.62
N SER A 141 -10.51 -10.21 30.15
CA SER A 141 -10.23 -9.18 29.15
C SER A 141 -9.62 -7.92 29.80
N LEU A 142 -8.96 -7.06 29.03
CA LEU A 142 -8.48 -5.76 29.55
C LEU A 142 -9.61 -4.93 30.14
N THR A 143 -10.75 -4.85 29.45
CA THR A 143 -11.90 -4.07 29.94
C THR A 143 -12.49 -4.62 31.24
N GLU A 144 -12.45 -5.95 31.43
CA GLU A 144 -12.79 -6.57 32.72
C GLU A 144 -11.81 -6.14 33.81
N LEU A 145 -10.49 -6.25 33.55
CA LEU A 145 -9.45 -5.91 34.52
C LEU A 145 -9.48 -4.42 34.90
N PHE A 146 -9.67 -3.52 33.94
CA PHE A 146 -9.84 -2.09 34.21
C PHE A 146 -11.06 -1.83 35.09
N GLY A 147 -12.18 -2.51 34.84
CA GLY A 147 -13.36 -2.43 35.71
C GLY A 147 -13.08 -2.94 37.14
N VAL A 148 -12.35 -4.05 37.28
CA VAL A 148 -11.95 -4.61 38.59
C VAL A 148 -11.05 -3.66 39.35
N ASP A 149 -10.09 -3.02 38.69
CA ASP A 149 -9.19 -2.01 39.28
C ASP A 149 -9.98 -0.79 39.79
N ILE A 150 -10.89 -0.25 38.97
CA ILE A 150 -11.78 0.87 39.36
C ILE A 150 -12.68 0.53 40.55
N MET A 151 -13.07 -0.74 40.65
CA MET A 151 -13.93 -1.27 41.71
C MET A 151 -13.15 -1.91 42.87
N PHE A 152 -11.81 -1.85 42.90
CA PHE A 152 -11.02 -2.75 43.73
C PHE A 152 -11.40 -2.73 45.22
N ASP A 153 -11.60 -1.55 45.78
CA ASP A 153 -11.98 -1.35 47.19
C ASP A 153 -13.45 -1.72 47.48
N GLU A 154 -14.25 -1.88 46.44
CA GLU A 154 -15.68 -2.19 46.52
C GLU A 154 -15.94 -3.69 46.46
N LEU A 155 -14.97 -4.48 45.98
CA LEU A 155 -15.08 -5.91 45.77
C LEU A 155 -14.58 -6.71 46.98
N SER A 156 -15.27 -7.80 47.29
CA SER A 156 -14.82 -8.74 48.32
C SER A 156 -13.59 -9.53 47.87
N ASP A 157 -12.79 -10.00 48.84
CA ASP A 157 -11.65 -10.87 48.57
C ASP A 157 -12.04 -12.16 47.84
N ASP A 158 -13.22 -12.72 48.11
CA ASP A 158 -13.76 -13.87 47.38
C ASP A 158 -13.94 -13.55 45.88
N THR A 159 -14.45 -12.37 45.56
CA THR A 159 -14.61 -11.91 44.17
C THR A 159 -13.25 -11.72 43.50
N LYS A 160 -12.30 -11.08 44.21
CA LYS A 160 -10.92 -10.89 43.76
C LYS A 160 -10.24 -12.24 43.46
N ARG A 161 -10.34 -13.20 44.40
CA ARG A 161 -9.79 -14.55 44.25
C ARG A 161 -10.43 -15.34 43.11
N LYS A 162 -11.72 -15.16 42.79
CA LYS A 162 -12.33 -15.77 41.60
C LYS A 162 -11.67 -15.31 40.30
N VAL A 163 -11.32 -14.03 40.18
CA VAL A 163 -10.57 -13.51 39.03
C VAL A 163 -9.15 -14.10 39.00
N MET A 164 -8.44 -14.11 40.14
CA MET A 164 -7.11 -14.73 40.26
C MET A 164 -7.10 -16.22 39.88
N LYS A 165 -8.14 -16.95 40.29
CA LYS A 165 -8.34 -18.37 39.98
C LYS A 165 -8.50 -18.60 38.48
N ARG A 166 -9.28 -17.77 37.79
CA ARG A 166 -9.46 -17.85 36.33
C ARG A 166 -8.16 -17.69 35.57
N VAL A 167 -7.27 -16.80 36.00
CA VAL A 167 -5.94 -16.65 35.37
C VAL A 167 -5.09 -17.90 35.59
N SER A 168 -5.14 -18.47 36.80
CA SER A 168 -4.36 -19.66 37.18
C SER A 168 -4.87 -20.95 36.53
N ASP A 169 -6.15 -21.01 36.18
CA ASP A 169 -6.80 -22.17 35.53
C ASP A 169 -6.54 -22.25 34.02
N VAL A 170 -5.95 -21.21 33.43
CA VAL A 170 -5.68 -21.15 32.00
C VAL A 170 -4.35 -21.85 31.69
N ASP A 171 -4.42 -23.02 31.04
CA ASP A 171 -3.29 -23.89 30.70
C ASP A 171 -2.38 -23.38 29.54
N SER A 172 -2.52 -22.12 29.14
CA SER A 172 -1.88 -21.61 27.91
C SER A 172 -0.68 -20.70 28.17
N ALA A 173 0.22 -20.64 27.18
CA ALA A 173 1.54 -20.01 27.25
C ALA A 173 1.57 -18.46 27.17
N TRP A 174 0.44 -17.75 27.06
CA TRP A 174 0.41 -16.30 26.76
C TRP A 174 1.11 -15.44 27.83
N TRP A 175 1.11 -15.86 29.09
CA TRP A 175 1.76 -15.13 30.17
C TRP A 175 3.15 -15.65 30.57
N ARG A 176 3.60 -16.78 30.01
CA ARG A 176 4.92 -17.39 30.34
C ARG A 176 6.08 -16.83 29.53
N GLN A 177 5.84 -15.88 28.62
CA GLN A 177 6.89 -15.27 27.80
C GLN A 177 7.71 -14.27 28.64
N THR A 178 9.01 -14.52 28.74
CA THR A 178 9.98 -13.70 29.48
C THR A 178 10.86 -12.81 28.57
N SER A 179 10.68 -12.93 27.25
CA SER A 179 11.26 -12.09 26.21
C SER A 179 10.19 -11.82 25.17
N TRP A 180 10.08 -10.58 24.72
CA TRP A 180 8.96 -10.13 23.88
C TRP A 180 9.47 -9.76 22.48
N GLY A 181 8.78 -10.26 21.46
CA GLY A 181 8.91 -9.78 20.08
C GLY A 181 7.92 -8.65 19.82
N TYR A 182 7.92 -8.05 18.64
CA TYR A 182 7.04 -6.91 18.36
C TYR A 182 5.53 -7.26 18.46
N HIS A 183 5.10 -8.46 18.03
CA HIS A 183 3.71 -8.97 18.22
C HIS A 183 3.34 -9.28 19.68
N SER A 184 4.28 -9.22 20.62
CA SER A 184 4.02 -9.66 22.00
C SER A 184 3.12 -8.69 22.78
N ALA A 185 2.89 -7.46 22.32
CA ALA A 185 2.18 -6.43 23.08
C ALA A 185 0.76 -6.84 23.50
N ILE A 186 0.00 -7.51 22.63
CA ILE A 186 -1.34 -8.03 22.92
C ILE A 186 -1.31 -9.08 24.04
N TYR A 187 -0.30 -9.94 24.03
CA TYR A 187 -0.11 -11.00 25.03
C TYR A 187 0.47 -10.48 26.34
N ALA A 188 1.19 -9.35 26.31
CA ALA A 188 1.82 -8.74 27.48
C ALA A 188 0.93 -7.76 28.25
N SER A 189 -0.04 -7.12 27.57
CA SER A 189 -0.90 -6.09 28.18
C SER A 189 -1.83 -6.67 29.25
N VAL A 190 -2.43 -7.85 29.01
CA VAL A 190 -3.37 -8.47 29.95
C VAL A 190 -2.68 -8.93 31.25
N PRO A 191 -1.56 -9.68 31.21
CA PRO A 191 -0.84 -10.03 32.43
C PRO A 191 -0.28 -8.80 33.16
N LEU A 192 0.18 -7.76 32.45
CA LEU A 192 0.63 -6.53 33.12
C LEU A 192 -0.52 -5.82 33.84
N ALA A 193 -1.69 -5.72 33.22
CA ALA A 193 -2.88 -5.16 33.86
C ALA A 193 -3.26 -5.96 35.12
N TYR A 194 -3.27 -7.30 35.02
CA TYR A 194 -3.49 -8.16 36.18
C TYR A 194 -2.46 -7.90 37.29
N SER A 195 -1.18 -7.84 36.94
CA SER A 195 -0.11 -7.60 37.91
C SER A 195 -0.26 -6.24 38.61
N GLY A 196 -0.59 -5.18 37.87
CA GLY A 196 -0.82 -3.87 38.47
C GLY A 196 -1.97 -3.85 39.47
N ILE A 197 -3.02 -4.65 39.24
CA ILE A 197 -4.15 -4.79 40.18
C ILE A 197 -3.71 -5.51 41.46
N PHE A 198 -3.05 -6.66 41.34
CA PHE A 198 -2.88 -7.57 42.49
C PHE A 198 -1.53 -7.50 43.19
N ALA A 199 -0.45 -7.03 42.54
CA ALA A 199 0.87 -6.99 43.15
C ALA A 199 0.86 -6.22 44.48
N PHE A 200 1.48 -6.82 45.49
CA PHE A 200 1.59 -6.27 46.85
C PHE A 200 0.25 -5.93 47.50
N THR A 201 -0.82 -6.67 47.18
CA THR A 201 -2.10 -6.57 47.90
C THR A 201 -2.22 -7.70 48.91
N ASP A 202 -3.02 -7.52 49.96
CA ASP A 202 -3.27 -8.58 50.96
C ASP A 202 -3.73 -9.90 50.33
N VAL A 203 -4.59 -9.84 49.31
CA VAL A 203 -5.12 -11.04 48.63
C VAL A 203 -4.05 -11.81 47.86
N GLU A 204 -3.05 -11.11 47.31
CA GLU A 204 -1.93 -11.69 46.58
C GLU A 204 -0.86 -12.23 47.54
N LEU A 205 -0.50 -11.44 48.57
CA LEU A 205 0.51 -11.83 49.56
C LEU A 205 0.06 -13.01 50.43
N SER A 206 -1.25 -13.18 50.63
CA SER A 206 -1.84 -14.31 51.37
C SER A 206 -2.30 -15.49 50.51
N LYS A 207 -2.03 -15.48 49.19
CA LYS A 207 -2.52 -16.53 48.29
C LYS A 207 -1.85 -17.88 48.55
N ASP A 208 -2.59 -18.97 48.31
CA ASP A 208 -1.99 -20.31 48.20
C ASP A 208 -1.33 -20.45 46.82
N PRO A 209 0.01 -20.54 46.73
CA PRO A 209 0.71 -20.61 45.44
C PRO A 209 0.43 -21.91 44.67
N ALA A 210 -0.12 -22.96 45.32
CA ALA A 210 -0.55 -24.17 44.63
C ALA A 210 -1.88 -23.98 43.88
N ILE A 211 -2.69 -22.99 44.27
CA ILE A 211 -3.99 -22.67 43.66
C ILE A 211 -3.85 -21.45 42.73
N TYR A 212 -3.11 -20.43 43.17
CA TYR A 212 -2.93 -19.16 42.47
C TYR A 212 -1.49 -19.05 41.99
N THR A 213 -1.24 -19.53 40.77
CA THR A 213 0.11 -19.83 40.27
C THR A 213 0.81 -18.66 39.59
N PHE A 214 0.07 -17.60 39.22
CA PHE A 214 0.62 -16.44 38.52
C PHE A 214 1.41 -15.54 39.48
N ASP A 215 2.63 -15.13 39.12
CA ASP A 215 3.49 -14.23 39.89
C ASP A 215 3.34 -12.78 39.41
N ALA A 216 2.56 -11.98 40.16
CA ALA A 216 2.28 -10.60 39.79
C ALA A 216 3.54 -9.70 39.80
N ALA A 217 4.33 -9.77 40.87
CA ALA A 217 5.52 -8.94 41.05
C ALA A 217 6.63 -9.30 40.06
N GLY A 218 6.87 -10.60 39.84
CA GLY A 218 7.83 -11.08 38.85
C GLY A 218 7.49 -10.63 37.43
N TYR A 219 6.22 -10.56 37.06
CA TYR A 219 5.82 -10.09 35.74
C TYR A 219 6.05 -8.58 35.54
N ILE A 220 5.85 -7.75 36.57
CA ILE A 220 6.20 -6.31 36.51
C ILE A 220 7.71 -6.15 36.27
N LYS A 221 8.54 -7.01 36.88
CA LYS A 221 9.98 -7.00 36.63
C LYS A 221 10.34 -7.33 35.17
N ILE A 222 9.63 -8.28 34.56
CA ILE A 222 9.76 -8.59 33.13
C ILE A 222 9.38 -7.36 32.30
N ALA A 223 8.27 -6.71 32.61
CA ALA A 223 7.82 -5.50 31.92
C ALA A 223 8.83 -4.35 32.04
N GLN A 224 9.37 -4.09 33.23
CA GLN A 224 10.42 -3.09 33.46
C GLN A 224 11.62 -3.33 32.53
N LYS A 225 12.08 -4.58 32.41
CA LYS A 225 13.19 -4.93 31.53
C LYS A 225 12.81 -4.70 30.06
N GLU A 226 11.72 -5.29 29.59
CA GLU A 226 11.36 -5.29 28.16
C GLU A 226 10.94 -3.89 27.63
N LEU A 227 10.44 -3.01 28.51
CA LEU A 227 10.11 -1.60 28.20
C LEU A 227 11.31 -0.64 28.38
N SER A 228 12.46 -1.13 28.86
CA SER A 228 13.69 -0.35 28.97
C SER A 228 14.58 -0.49 27.73
N PRO A 229 15.57 0.41 27.51
CA PRO A 229 16.56 0.28 26.43
C PRO A 229 17.35 -1.04 26.40
N SER A 230 17.34 -1.80 27.49
CA SER A 230 17.96 -3.13 27.56
C SER A 230 17.09 -4.25 26.97
N GLY A 231 15.77 -4.06 26.93
CA GLY A 231 14.76 -5.01 26.50
C GLY A 231 14.77 -5.31 25.00
N SER A 232 14.27 -6.48 24.62
CA SER A 232 14.13 -6.85 23.20
C SER A 232 12.96 -6.09 22.55
N PHE A 233 11.84 -5.99 23.27
CA PHE A 233 10.64 -5.28 22.80
C PHE A 233 10.90 -3.81 22.52
N TYR A 234 11.52 -3.08 23.46
CA TYR A 234 11.91 -1.68 23.26
C TYR A 234 12.72 -1.47 21.98
N LYS A 235 13.72 -2.33 21.74
CA LYS A 235 14.63 -2.20 20.59
C LYS A 235 13.91 -2.45 19.27
N ILE A 236 13.07 -3.49 19.21
CA ILE A 236 12.34 -3.79 17.98
C ILE A 236 11.26 -2.74 17.70
N GLU A 237 10.55 -2.24 18.72
CA GLU A 237 9.56 -1.16 18.59
C GLU A 237 10.19 0.16 18.09
N ASN A 238 11.41 0.46 18.54
CA ASN A 238 12.14 1.63 18.04
C ASN A 238 12.73 1.40 16.64
N ARG A 239 13.20 0.18 16.33
CA ARG A 239 13.63 -0.17 14.96
C ARG A 239 12.49 0.02 13.96
N VAL A 240 11.31 -0.56 14.25
CA VAL A 240 10.14 -0.40 13.37
C VAL A 240 9.67 1.04 13.34
N GLY A 241 9.73 1.76 14.47
CA GLY A 241 9.38 3.18 14.56
C GLY A 241 10.29 4.11 13.74
N GLY A 242 11.45 3.62 13.27
CA GLY A 242 12.40 4.35 12.43
C GLY A 242 13.63 4.89 13.17
N ASP A 243 13.95 4.42 14.37
CA ASP A 243 15.15 4.86 15.09
C ASP A 243 16.43 4.36 14.38
N PRO A 244 17.30 5.27 13.88
CA PRO A 244 18.52 4.90 13.16
C PRO A 244 19.59 4.25 14.06
N THR A 245 19.35 4.14 15.38
CA THR A 245 20.21 3.37 16.28
C THR A 245 20.04 1.86 16.05
N TYR A 246 18.87 1.43 15.60
CA TYR A 246 18.50 0.01 15.51
C TYR A 246 18.33 -0.49 14.07
N ASN A 247 18.43 0.38 13.06
CA ASN A 247 18.52 0.04 11.64
C ASN A 247 19.61 0.88 10.96
N ASN A 248 20.01 0.50 9.76
CA ASN A 248 20.99 1.20 8.92
C ASN A 248 20.34 1.95 7.74
N ALA A 249 19.01 2.07 7.73
CA ALA A 249 18.27 2.77 6.70
C ALA A 249 18.63 4.26 6.71
N LEU A 250 18.46 4.93 5.56
CA LEU A 250 18.57 6.39 5.49
C LEU A 250 17.67 7.02 6.58
N PRO A 251 18.14 8.01 7.35
CA PRO A 251 17.27 8.67 8.33
C PRO A 251 16.06 9.32 7.66
N GLY A 252 14.88 9.08 8.24
CA GLY A 252 13.60 9.57 7.71
C GLY A 252 12.65 10.00 8.82
N SER A 253 11.37 10.09 8.47
CA SER A 253 10.28 10.35 9.43
C SER A 253 9.92 9.08 10.20
N PHE A 254 9.61 9.25 11.48
CA PHE A 254 9.17 8.16 12.35
C PHE A 254 7.68 7.83 12.19
N GLY A 255 7.26 6.74 12.84
CA GLY A 255 5.84 6.36 13.00
C GLY A 255 5.36 5.27 12.05
N GLY A 256 6.18 4.90 11.07
CA GLY A 256 5.84 3.91 10.07
C GLY A 256 5.94 2.47 10.62
N MET A 257 5.03 1.60 10.22
CA MET A 257 5.13 0.15 10.41
C MET A 257 4.34 -0.53 9.29
N TYR A 258 4.87 -1.60 8.72
CA TYR A 258 4.24 -2.32 7.61
C TYR A 258 2.84 -2.85 7.97
N ASP A 259 2.71 -3.51 9.13
CA ASP A 259 1.47 -4.17 9.57
C ASP A 259 0.34 -3.24 9.98
N ASN A 260 0.60 -1.94 10.12
CA ASN A 260 -0.45 -0.93 10.35
C ASN A 260 -1.50 -0.90 9.23
N PHE A 261 -1.20 -1.52 8.07
CA PHE A 261 -2.05 -1.54 6.88
C PHE A 261 -2.50 -2.95 6.48
N GLY A 262 -2.81 -3.80 7.48
CA GLY A 262 -3.33 -5.14 7.26
C GLY A 262 -4.18 -5.68 8.40
N TYR A 263 -4.53 -6.97 8.34
CA TYR A 263 -5.32 -7.67 9.36
C TYR A 263 -4.72 -7.58 10.78
N ASP A 264 -3.40 -7.48 10.89
CA ASP A 264 -2.67 -7.45 12.17
C ASP A 264 -2.66 -6.05 12.83
N ALA A 265 -3.20 -5.00 12.18
CA ALA A 265 -3.21 -3.63 12.71
C ALA A 265 -3.89 -3.46 14.09
N ALA A 266 -4.82 -4.37 14.43
CA ALA A 266 -5.45 -4.40 15.75
C ALA A 266 -4.53 -4.99 16.84
N GLU A 267 -3.68 -5.96 16.51
CA GLU A 267 -2.71 -6.54 17.45
C GLU A 267 -1.58 -5.55 17.73
N GLU A 268 -1.12 -4.86 16.67
CA GLU A 268 -0.06 -3.85 16.73
C GLU A 268 -0.43 -2.61 17.55
N SER A 269 -1.71 -2.39 17.80
CA SER A 269 -2.15 -1.25 18.60
C SER A 269 -2.06 -1.48 20.10
N TYR A 270 -1.84 -2.72 20.60
CA TYR A 270 -1.81 -3.01 22.04
C TYR A 270 -0.59 -2.46 22.79
N SER A 271 0.47 -2.08 22.08
CA SER A 271 1.65 -1.39 22.63
C SER A 271 1.29 -0.13 23.41
N VAL A 272 0.27 0.62 22.98
CA VAL A 272 -0.21 1.80 23.70
C VAL A 272 -0.77 1.43 25.08
N TYR A 273 -1.47 0.31 25.21
CA TYR A 273 -1.97 -0.16 26.50
C TYR A 273 -0.83 -0.61 27.39
N LEU A 274 0.09 -1.40 26.83
CA LEU A 274 1.23 -1.91 27.57
C LEU A 274 2.06 -0.77 28.20
N THR A 275 2.41 0.23 27.40
CA THR A 275 3.20 1.39 27.84
C THR A 275 2.40 2.28 28.79
N HIS A 276 1.12 2.53 28.52
CA HIS A 276 0.23 3.31 29.38
C HIS A 276 0.00 2.68 30.75
N ILE A 277 -0.27 1.37 30.79
CA ILE A 277 -0.45 0.62 32.04
C ILE A 277 0.81 0.72 32.89
N TYR A 278 1.97 0.46 32.29
CA TYR A 278 3.24 0.57 33.02
C TYR A 278 3.45 1.98 33.57
N SER A 279 3.26 3.00 32.73
CA SER A 279 3.41 4.40 33.14
C SER A 279 2.45 4.84 34.22
N THR A 280 1.20 4.36 34.18
CA THR A 280 0.22 4.65 35.23
C THR A 280 0.64 3.98 36.54
N LEU A 281 1.08 2.72 36.47
CA LEU A 281 1.45 1.91 37.63
C LEU A 281 2.71 2.41 38.33
N THR A 282 3.76 2.78 37.59
CA THR A 282 5.08 3.13 38.14
C THR A 282 5.39 4.63 38.13
N GLY A 283 4.58 5.44 37.44
CA GLY A 283 4.86 6.86 37.23
C GLY A 283 5.94 7.15 36.18
N GLU A 284 6.66 6.13 35.68
CA GLU A 284 7.67 6.30 34.65
C GLU A 284 7.01 6.47 33.27
N LYS A 285 7.29 7.58 32.58
CA LYS A 285 6.70 7.89 31.25
C LYS A 285 7.35 7.13 30.09
N VAL A 286 7.41 5.80 30.18
CA VAL A 286 8.07 4.94 29.17
C VAL A 286 7.49 5.11 27.76
N TYR A 287 6.21 5.46 27.62
CA TYR A 287 5.56 5.68 26.31
C TYR A 287 6.23 6.79 25.48
N GLU A 288 6.93 7.75 26.09
CA GLU A 288 7.62 8.84 25.37
C GLU A 288 8.72 8.31 24.44
N ASN A 289 9.22 7.10 24.72
CA ASN A 289 10.30 6.44 23.99
C ASN A 289 9.82 5.45 22.92
N PHE A 290 8.51 5.40 22.62
CA PHE A 290 7.94 4.52 21.58
C PHE A 290 7.59 5.34 20.35
N LEU A 291 8.57 5.51 19.44
CA LEU A 291 8.46 6.38 18.27
C LEU A 291 7.32 5.99 17.32
N ARG A 292 7.03 4.68 17.19
CA ARG A 292 5.90 4.20 16.37
C ARG A 292 4.59 4.84 16.81
N ASP A 293 4.29 4.77 18.10
CA ASP A 293 3.02 5.24 18.65
C ASP A 293 2.94 6.76 18.66
N LYS A 294 4.04 7.43 19.04
CA LYS A 294 4.15 8.89 19.07
C LYS A 294 3.88 9.56 17.72
N TYR A 295 4.32 8.95 16.62
CA TYR A 295 4.21 9.54 15.27
C TYR A 295 3.19 8.84 14.35
N LYS A 296 2.37 7.93 14.91
CA LYS A 296 1.39 7.10 14.17
C LYS A 296 0.43 7.93 13.32
N ALA A 297 -0.13 9.02 13.87
CA ALA A 297 -1.12 9.82 13.14
C ALA A 297 -0.54 10.47 11.88
N ARG A 298 0.72 10.94 11.93
CA ARG A 298 1.42 11.49 10.76
C ARG A 298 1.55 10.45 9.65
N PHE A 299 2.00 9.25 10.01
CA PHE A 299 2.12 8.14 9.07
C PHE A 299 0.77 7.81 8.41
N TYR A 300 -0.32 7.70 9.18
CA TYR A 300 -1.64 7.43 8.63
C TYR A 300 -2.14 8.54 7.70
N GLN A 301 -1.98 9.82 8.07
CA GLN A 301 -2.41 10.94 7.22
C GLN A 301 -1.70 10.93 5.86
N ASN A 302 -0.38 10.70 5.85
CA ASN A 302 0.41 10.66 4.63
C ASN A 302 0.15 9.45 3.73
N MET A 303 -0.46 8.39 4.27
CA MET A 303 -0.78 7.16 3.53
C MET A 303 -2.22 7.11 3.02
N GLN A 304 -3.06 8.13 3.27
CA GLN A 304 -4.44 8.17 2.77
C GLN A 304 -4.51 8.28 1.24
N TYR A 305 -5.29 7.40 0.60
CA TYR A 305 -5.65 7.53 -0.82
C TYR A 305 -6.49 8.80 -1.05
N PRO A 306 -6.17 9.63 -2.05
CA PRO A 306 -6.99 10.79 -2.38
C PRO A 306 -8.41 10.42 -2.83
N HIS A 307 -8.56 9.44 -3.72
CA HIS A 307 -9.81 9.14 -4.41
C HIS A 307 -10.69 8.06 -3.75
N ILE A 308 -10.20 7.39 -2.71
CA ILE A 308 -10.94 6.34 -2.00
C ILE A 308 -11.41 6.89 -0.65
N TYR A 309 -12.57 7.55 -0.67
CA TYR A 309 -13.14 8.22 0.50
C TYR A 309 -14.64 8.04 0.61
N THR A 310 -15.14 8.24 1.84
CA THR A 310 -16.56 8.40 2.13
C THR A 310 -16.81 9.85 2.55
N TYR A 311 -17.70 10.55 1.82
CA TYR A 311 -18.15 11.90 2.16
C TYR A 311 -19.48 11.87 2.91
N TYR A 312 -19.56 12.60 4.01
CA TYR A 312 -20.76 12.65 4.85
C TYR A 312 -21.49 13.98 4.66
N SER A 313 -22.52 14.01 3.79
CA SER A 313 -23.27 15.24 3.45
C SER A 313 -24.23 15.72 4.53
N THR A 314 -24.65 14.83 5.42
CA THR A 314 -25.52 15.08 6.56
C THR A 314 -24.95 14.34 7.77
N ASN A 315 -25.47 14.60 8.98
CA ASN A 315 -25.09 13.85 10.17
C ASN A 315 -25.62 12.39 10.10
N GLN A 316 -25.07 11.59 9.21
CA GLN A 316 -25.36 10.18 9.03
C GLN A 316 -24.45 9.39 9.96
N TRP A 317 -25.04 8.44 10.71
CA TRP A 317 -24.31 7.64 11.71
C TRP A 317 -23.45 8.48 12.69
N CYS A 318 -23.78 9.77 12.81
CA CYS A 318 -23.14 10.74 13.69
C CYS A 318 -21.67 11.00 13.40
N HIS A 319 -21.32 10.82 12.13
CA HIS A 319 -20.27 11.61 11.49
C HIS A 319 -20.72 13.07 11.39
N LYS A 320 -19.75 13.99 11.38
CA LYS A 320 -20.02 15.40 11.18
C LYS A 320 -20.36 15.66 9.71
N ALA A 321 -21.42 16.42 9.45
CA ALA A 321 -21.72 16.89 8.11
C ALA A 321 -20.53 17.68 7.54
N GLY A 322 -20.14 17.37 6.30
CA GLY A 322 -19.05 18.03 5.59
C GLY A 322 -17.66 17.43 5.79
N THR A 323 -17.51 16.29 6.48
CA THR A 323 -16.21 15.62 6.65
C THR A 323 -16.02 14.45 5.67
N GLU A 324 -14.75 14.09 5.45
CA GLU A 324 -14.33 12.96 4.63
C GLU A 324 -13.50 11.97 5.44
N MET A 325 -13.66 10.68 5.10
CA MET A 325 -12.85 9.60 5.63
C MET A 325 -12.21 8.85 4.48
N HIS A 326 -10.88 8.72 4.52
CA HIS A 326 -10.09 8.09 3.48
C HIS A 326 -9.58 6.73 3.94
N ILE A 327 -9.49 5.78 3.01
CA ILE A 327 -8.77 4.52 3.22
C ILE A 327 -7.27 4.78 3.01
N VAL A 328 -6.42 4.14 3.81
CA VAL A 328 -4.96 4.18 3.64
C VAL A 328 -4.47 3.27 2.50
N ALA A 329 -3.27 3.54 1.99
CA ALA A 329 -2.66 2.78 0.91
C ALA A 329 -2.64 1.28 1.23
N ARG A 330 -3.15 0.45 0.31
CA ARG A 330 -3.22 -1.00 0.48
C ARG A 330 -1.94 -1.63 0.00
N ILE A 331 -1.08 -1.97 0.96
CA ILE A 331 0.22 -2.61 0.68
C ILE A 331 0.07 -4.13 0.77
N TRP A 332 -0.78 -4.58 1.70
CA TRP A 332 -1.08 -5.97 1.98
C TRP A 332 -2.58 -6.24 1.87
N ASN A 333 -2.98 -7.04 0.87
CA ASN A 333 -4.39 -7.23 0.55
C ASN A 333 -4.97 -8.41 1.34
N THR A 334 -6.11 -8.18 1.97
CA THR A 334 -6.88 -9.24 2.66
C THR A 334 -8.35 -9.13 2.28
N ARG A 335 -9.17 -10.07 2.75
CA ARG A 335 -10.63 -9.95 2.60
C ARG A 335 -11.22 -8.70 3.30
N THR A 336 -10.54 -8.19 4.34
CA THR A 336 -11.08 -7.16 5.27
C THR A 336 -10.21 -5.89 5.36
N ASP A 337 -9.44 -5.57 4.33
CA ASP A 337 -8.47 -4.46 4.29
C ASP A 337 -9.13 -3.08 4.05
N TYR A 338 -9.83 -2.58 5.07
CA TYR A 338 -10.50 -1.27 5.04
C TYR A 338 -10.07 -0.39 6.23
N ILE A 339 -8.78 -0.13 6.33
CA ILE A 339 -8.21 0.69 7.42
C ILE A 339 -8.34 2.16 7.06
N THR A 340 -9.01 2.92 7.93
CA THR A 340 -9.31 4.35 7.72
C THR A 340 -8.72 5.27 8.79
N GLN A 341 -8.33 4.72 9.95
CA GLN A 341 -7.79 5.50 11.06
C GLN A 341 -6.86 4.66 11.95
N PRO A 342 -5.99 5.30 12.76
CA PRO A 342 -5.27 4.63 13.83
C PRO A 342 -6.21 4.07 14.92
N SER A 343 -5.90 2.88 15.42
CA SER A 343 -6.54 2.34 16.63
C SER A 343 -6.13 3.13 17.88
N HIS A 344 -7.02 3.16 18.90
CA HIS A 344 -6.79 3.83 20.20
C HIS A 344 -6.45 5.33 20.11
N ALA A 345 -7.01 6.02 19.11
CA ALA A 345 -6.71 7.42 18.84
C ALA A 345 -6.90 8.34 20.06
N VAL A 346 -7.92 8.14 20.89
CA VAL A 346 -8.17 8.99 22.08
C VAL A 346 -7.06 8.90 23.12
N LEU A 347 -6.57 7.68 23.40
CA LEU A 347 -5.47 7.49 24.35
C LEU A 347 -4.16 8.04 23.80
N LEU A 348 -3.87 7.81 22.51
CA LEU A 348 -2.68 8.36 21.86
C LEU A 348 -2.70 9.89 21.81
N ALA A 349 -3.84 10.50 21.51
CA ALA A 349 -4.01 11.95 21.53
C ALA A 349 -3.75 12.51 22.93
N TYR A 350 -4.25 11.85 23.98
CA TYR A 350 -4.02 12.23 25.37
C TYR A 350 -2.55 12.08 25.79
N LEU A 351 -1.94 10.92 25.53
CA LEU A 351 -0.57 10.63 25.95
C LEU A 351 0.45 11.58 25.30
N TYR A 352 0.31 11.83 24.00
CA TYR A 352 1.29 12.60 23.24
C TYR A 352 0.88 14.06 23.02
N GLN A 353 -0.32 14.46 23.45
CA GLN A 353 -0.88 15.78 23.15
C GLN A 353 -0.83 16.09 21.64
N ASP A 354 -1.08 15.06 20.82
CA ASP A 354 -0.86 15.11 19.36
C ASP A 354 -2.08 15.67 18.62
N PRO A 355 -1.97 16.87 18.01
CA PRO A 355 -3.08 17.46 17.25
C PRO A 355 -3.46 16.64 16.01
N LYS A 356 -2.54 15.86 15.42
CA LYS A 356 -2.86 14.98 14.28
C LYS A 356 -3.66 13.77 14.73
N MET A 357 -3.32 13.17 15.86
CA MET A 357 -4.14 12.11 16.43
C MET A 357 -5.52 12.65 16.87
N ASN A 358 -5.56 13.85 17.43
CA ASN A 358 -6.82 14.49 17.81
C ASN A 358 -7.72 14.82 16.61
N TYR A 359 -7.15 15.02 15.41
CA TYR A 359 -7.95 15.08 14.18
C TYR A 359 -8.74 13.78 13.96
N TYR A 360 -8.12 12.61 14.15
CA TYR A 360 -8.82 11.33 14.07
C TYR A 360 -9.85 11.15 15.19
N VAL A 361 -9.55 11.59 16.41
CA VAL A 361 -10.52 11.57 17.53
C VAL A 361 -11.78 12.38 17.22
N ASN A 362 -11.64 13.48 16.48
CA ASN A 362 -12.74 14.40 16.18
C ASN A 362 -13.46 14.12 14.86
N ASN A 363 -12.83 13.39 13.93
CA ASN A 363 -13.34 13.18 12.56
C ASN A 363 -13.32 11.70 12.11
N GLY A 364 -12.96 10.78 13.01
CA GLY A 364 -12.89 9.34 12.78
C GLY A 364 -14.23 8.60 12.86
N VAL A 365 -14.15 7.26 12.89
CA VAL A 365 -15.28 6.35 12.64
C VAL A 365 -16.25 6.21 13.82
N TRP A 366 -15.83 6.51 15.06
CA TRP A 366 -16.64 6.21 16.26
C TRP A 366 -16.38 7.18 17.39
N ARG A 367 -17.39 7.94 17.79
CA ARG A 367 -17.31 8.69 19.04
C ARG A 367 -18.63 8.80 19.79
N GLU A 368 -19.73 8.82 19.06
CA GLU A 368 -21.06 8.70 19.62
C GLU A 368 -21.97 8.11 18.55
N LEU A 369 -22.62 6.97 18.84
CA LEU A 369 -23.44 6.25 17.86
C LEU A 369 -24.82 6.89 17.68
N CYS A 370 -24.91 8.19 17.42
CA CYS A 370 -26.18 8.91 17.34
C CYS A 370 -27.05 8.84 18.58
N GLY A 371 -26.44 9.21 19.71
CA GLY A 371 -27.13 9.13 20.99
C GLY A 371 -27.30 7.69 21.45
N TYR A 372 -26.44 6.76 21.02
CA TYR A 372 -26.34 5.40 21.55
C TYR A 372 -24.95 5.16 22.13
N ALA A 373 -24.91 4.42 23.24
CA ALA A 373 -23.66 3.99 23.86
C ALA A 373 -23.09 2.73 23.20
N TYR A 374 -21.76 2.69 23.06
CA TYR A 374 -20.99 1.54 22.56
C TYR A 374 -20.00 1.03 23.60
N ASP A 375 -19.51 -0.19 23.39
CA ASP A 375 -18.47 -0.78 24.25
C ASP A 375 -17.11 -0.12 23.95
N GLY A 376 -16.41 0.33 24.99
CA GLY A 376 -15.17 1.10 24.86
C GLY A 376 -15.31 2.60 25.14
N MET A 377 -16.54 3.11 25.25
CA MET A 377 -16.83 4.54 25.46
C MET A 377 -16.28 5.12 26.78
N TYR A 378 -15.85 4.28 27.72
CA TYR A 378 -15.10 4.68 28.90
C TYR A 378 -13.75 5.34 28.54
N MET A 379 -13.14 4.96 27.41
CA MET A 379 -11.90 5.59 26.95
C MET A 379 -12.10 7.06 26.60
N ASP A 380 -13.24 7.39 25.99
CA ASP A 380 -13.60 8.78 25.68
C ASP A 380 -13.90 9.57 26.96
N LEU A 381 -14.61 8.98 27.92
CA LEU A 381 -14.86 9.61 29.22
C LEU A 381 -13.56 9.92 29.97
N ILE A 382 -12.55 9.04 29.90
CA ILE A 382 -11.30 9.17 30.66
C ILE A 382 -10.29 10.08 29.96
N PHE A 383 -10.10 9.91 28.65
CA PHE A 383 -8.94 10.46 27.93
C PHE A 383 -9.27 11.54 26.91
N TYR A 384 -10.54 11.75 26.55
CA TYR A 384 -10.85 12.80 25.61
C TYR A 384 -10.49 14.17 26.17
N ASP A 385 -9.73 14.96 25.40
CA ASP A 385 -9.39 16.34 25.69
C ASP A 385 -10.10 17.25 24.67
N ASP A 386 -11.09 18.00 25.16
CA ASP A 386 -11.90 18.90 24.33
C ASP A 386 -11.22 20.25 24.03
N SER A 387 -10.05 20.49 24.62
CA SER A 387 -9.23 21.69 24.40
C SER A 387 -8.09 21.46 23.40
N LEU A 388 -7.75 20.21 23.11
CA LEU A 388 -6.64 19.86 22.22
C LEU A 388 -6.93 20.33 20.78
N GLN A 389 -5.93 20.94 20.14
CA GLN A 389 -6.04 21.39 18.75
C GLN A 389 -6.09 20.22 17.77
N GLN A 390 -6.54 20.47 16.54
CA GLN A 390 -6.56 19.48 15.47
C GLN A 390 -5.63 19.92 14.34
N SER A 391 -4.89 18.97 13.78
CA SER A 391 -4.05 19.16 12.60
C SER A 391 -4.51 18.20 11.49
N PRO A 392 -5.22 18.68 10.45
CA PRO A 392 -5.73 17.85 9.37
C PRO A 392 -4.62 17.37 8.40
N PRO A 393 -4.92 16.42 7.50
CA PRO A 393 -3.95 15.91 6.53
C PRO A 393 -3.19 16.98 5.71
N PRO A 394 -3.83 18.07 5.23
CA PRO A 394 -3.15 19.14 4.47
C PRO A 394 -2.01 19.85 5.20
N ASP A 395 -1.89 19.71 6.52
CA ASP A 395 -0.77 20.25 7.29
C ASP A 395 0.53 19.46 7.08
N ASN A 396 0.47 18.28 6.45
CA ASN A 396 1.66 17.50 6.12
C ASN A 396 2.24 17.88 4.75
N PRO A 397 3.56 17.70 4.55
CA PRO A 397 4.19 17.81 3.24
C PRO A 397 3.57 16.86 2.21
N THR A 398 3.63 17.26 0.94
CA THR A 398 3.16 16.45 -0.21
C THR A 398 4.02 15.24 -0.51
N ALA A 399 5.16 15.07 0.14
CA ALA A 399 5.88 13.80 0.16
C ALA A 399 6.60 13.61 1.49
N MET A 400 6.67 12.37 1.96
CA MET A 400 7.36 11.99 3.19
C MET A 400 7.97 10.60 3.07
N TYR A 401 9.22 10.47 3.49
CA TYR A 401 9.92 9.20 3.68
C TYR A 401 9.81 8.73 5.13
N PHE A 402 9.28 7.53 5.34
CA PHE A 402 9.21 6.83 6.62
C PHE A 402 10.22 5.68 6.61
N ASN A 403 11.31 5.83 7.36
CA ASN A 403 12.45 4.93 7.26
C ASN A 403 12.22 3.57 7.92
N GLY A 404 11.44 3.51 9.02
CA GLY A 404 11.07 2.26 9.68
C GLY A 404 10.55 1.17 8.71
N PRO A 405 9.47 1.43 7.93
CA PRO A 405 9.00 0.51 6.90
C PRO A 405 9.69 0.72 5.54
N GLY A 406 10.50 1.76 5.36
CA GLY A 406 11.11 2.08 4.08
C GLY A 406 10.12 2.56 3.02
N PHE A 407 9.18 3.43 3.40
CA PHE A 407 8.11 3.92 2.51
C PHE A 407 8.30 5.39 2.17
N VAL A 408 8.15 5.73 0.89
CA VAL A 408 8.05 7.11 0.42
C VAL A 408 6.65 7.34 -0.13
N SER A 409 5.86 8.08 0.64
CA SER A 409 4.56 8.60 0.18
C SER A 409 4.78 9.89 -0.60
N MET A 410 4.07 10.06 -1.71
CA MET A 410 4.12 11.28 -2.51
C MET A 410 2.79 11.56 -3.21
N ARG A 411 2.37 12.82 -3.21
CA ARG A 411 1.12 13.30 -3.83
C ARG A 411 1.28 14.64 -4.52
N GLU A 412 0.41 14.93 -5.47
CA GLU A 412 0.30 16.22 -6.16
C GLU A 412 -0.06 17.32 -5.17
N ASP A 413 -1.20 17.15 -4.51
CA ASP A 413 -1.74 17.99 -3.45
C ASP A 413 -2.62 17.13 -2.52
N TRP A 414 -3.46 17.77 -1.71
CA TRP A 414 -4.39 17.11 -0.77
C TRP A 414 -5.84 17.06 -1.27
N THR A 415 -6.10 17.31 -2.55
CA THR A 415 -7.42 17.16 -3.15
C THR A 415 -7.70 15.70 -3.52
N ASN A 416 -8.98 15.34 -3.66
CA ASN A 416 -9.39 13.96 -3.98
C ASN A 416 -9.05 13.52 -5.42
N ASN A 417 -8.53 14.44 -6.24
CA ASN A 417 -8.12 14.20 -7.61
C ASN A 417 -6.60 14.07 -7.77
N ALA A 418 -5.83 14.30 -6.70
CA ALA A 418 -4.38 14.31 -6.71
C ALA A 418 -3.81 12.99 -7.25
N ALA A 419 -2.74 13.09 -8.04
CA ALA A 419 -1.85 11.96 -8.20
C ALA A 419 -1.25 11.56 -6.85
N PHE A 420 -1.14 10.26 -6.57
CA PHE A 420 -0.60 9.69 -5.34
C PHE A 420 0.15 8.40 -5.63
N ALA A 421 1.34 8.28 -5.06
CA ALA A 421 2.18 7.10 -5.13
C ALA A 421 2.80 6.75 -3.77
N VAL A 422 3.10 5.47 -3.61
CA VAL A 422 3.89 4.92 -2.50
C VAL A 422 5.02 4.10 -3.10
N PHE A 423 6.27 4.48 -2.85
CA PHE A 423 7.45 3.71 -3.21
C PHE A 423 8.02 2.99 -1.98
N MET A 424 8.45 1.74 -2.12
CA MET A 424 8.73 0.84 -0.99
C MET A 424 10.08 0.15 -1.15
N ALA A 425 11.03 0.47 -0.27
CA ALA A 425 12.33 -0.20 -0.16
C ALA A 425 12.79 -0.15 1.30
N GLY A 426 12.72 -1.28 2.00
CA GLY A 426 13.01 -1.34 3.43
C GLY A 426 13.11 -2.78 3.92
N GLU A 427 13.16 -2.93 5.22
CA GLU A 427 13.39 -4.21 5.90
C GLU A 427 12.21 -5.17 5.81
N GLY A 428 12.52 -6.48 5.79
CA GLY A 428 11.58 -7.59 5.96
C GLY A 428 11.07 -7.68 7.40
N LEU A 429 10.18 -6.75 7.77
CA LEU A 429 9.52 -6.71 9.07
C LEU A 429 8.09 -7.23 8.94
N SER A 430 7.74 -8.21 9.76
CA SER A 430 6.43 -8.86 9.74
C SER A 430 5.96 -9.21 8.33
N ARG A 431 4.68 -9.03 7.97
CA ARG A 431 4.05 -9.37 6.70
C ARG A 431 4.59 -8.59 5.50
N ARG A 432 5.75 -7.96 5.60
CA ARG A 432 6.49 -7.61 4.39
C ARG A 432 6.98 -8.88 3.72
N TYR A 433 6.70 -8.97 2.43
CA TYR A 433 7.18 -10.06 1.61
C TYR A 433 8.09 -9.52 0.50
N GLU A 434 8.13 -10.22 -0.62
CA GLU A 434 9.02 -10.04 -1.76
C GLU A 434 8.69 -8.78 -2.61
N ASP A 435 8.53 -7.64 -1.93
CA ASP A 435 8.08 -6.35 -2.47
C ASP A 435 9.17 -5.26 -2.49
N ALA A 436 10.44 -5.62 -2.32
CA ALA A 436 11.54 -4.65 -2.39
C ALA A 436 11.50 -3.91 -3.74
N ASN A 437 11.68 -2.58 -3.67
CA ASN A 437 11.57 -1.63 -4.77
C ASN A 437 10.20 -1.63 -5.50
N SER A 438 9.14 -2.13 -4.87
CA SER A 438 7.78 -2.04 -5.43
C SER A 438 7.18 -0.63 -5.25
N PHE A 439 6.14 -0.30 -6.02
CA PHE A 439 5.41 0.95 -5.92
C PHE A 439 3.91 0.81 -6.19
N LEU A 440 3.11 1.75 -5.69
CA LEU A 440 1.68 1.90 -5.96
C LEU A 440 1.45 3.23 -6.67
N LEU A 441 0.44 3.32 -7.56
CA LEU A 441 0.11 4.56 -8.27
C LEU A 441 -1.40 4.75 -8.46
N SER A 442 -1.86 5.97 -8.23
CA SER A 442 -3.25 6.36 -8.40
C SER A 442 -3.41 7.83 -8.76
N ARG A 443 -4.48 8.16 -9.49
CA ARG A 443 -4.99 9.51 -9.73
C ARG A 443 -6.47 9.41 -10.08
N LYS A 444 -7.36 9.98 -9.27
CA LYS A 444 -8.85 9.87 -9.39
C LYS A 444 -9.44 8.43 -9.34
N THR A 445 -8.60 7.43 -9.56
CA THR A 445 -8.83 5.99 -9.52
C THR A 445 -7.50 5.30 -9.19
N THR A 446 -7.55 4.04 -8.75
CA THR A 446 -6.35 3.22 -8.57
C THR A 446 -5.90 2.71 -9.94
N ILE A 447 -4.59 2.81 -10.24
CA ILE A 447 -4.05 2.45 -11.55
C ILE A 447 -3.10 1.26 -11.40
N ILE A 448 -2.04 1.44 -10.62
CA ILE A 448 -1.03 0.40 -10.32
C ILE A 448 -1.19 -0.01 -8.86
N THR A 449 -1.41 -1.31 -8.64
CA THR A 449 -1.66 -1.91 -7.32
C THR A 449 -0.75 -3.12 -7.11
N HIS A 450 -0.70 -3.66 -5.89
CA HIS A 450 -0.20 -5.02 -5.70
C HIS A 450 -1.27 -6.03 -6.07
N ALA A 451 -0.86 -7.13 -6.70
CA ALA A 451 -1.78 -8.16 -7.14
C ALA A 451 -2.14 -9.18 -6.05
N GLY A 452 -3.33 -9.75 -6.19
CA GLY A 452 -3.85 -10.82 -5.33
C GLY A 452 -4.14 -10.40 -3.90
N ALA A 453 -4.58 -11.35 -3.08
CA ALA A 453 -4.90 -11.17 -1.67
C ALA A 453 -4.69 -12.46 -0.86
N ARG A 454 -4.73 -12.33 0.46
CA ARG A 454 -4.88 -13.49 1.35
C ARG A 454 -6.30 -14.04 1.29
N VAL A 455 -6.46 -15.16 0.57
CA VAL A 455 -7.69 -15.95 0.39
C VAL A 455 -7.40 -17.37 0.91
N ARG A 456 -8.36 -18.06 1.56
CA ARG A 456 -8.10 -19.33 2.32
C ARG A 456 -9.24 -20.34 2.16
N PHE A 457 -9.04 -21.52 2.75
CA PHE A 457 -10.02 -22.61 2.98
C PHE A 457 -10.19 -23.61 1.84
N ASP A 458 -9.49 -23.44 0.73
CA ASP A 458 -9.47 -24.37 -0.41
C ASP A 458 -8.09 -24.33 -1.10
N TYR A 459 -7.75 -25.38 -1.86
CA TYR A 459 -6.44 -25.53 -2.50
C TYR A 459 -6.08 -24.37 -3.44
N ASP A 460 -6.99 -23.95 -4.32
CA ASP A 460 -6.72 -22.84 -5.27
C ASP A 460 -6.61 -21.50 -4.55
N ASN A 461 -7.36 -21.34 -3.47
CA ASN A 461 -7.31 -20.15 -2.62
C ASN A 461 -6.00 -20.09 -1.81
N ASP A 462 -5.52 -21.20 -1.27
CA ASP A 462 -4.24 -21.29 -0.58
C ASP A 462 -3.07 -21.06 -1.56
N LYS A 463 -3.17 -21.57 -2.79
CA LYS A 463 -2.26 -21.27 -3.90
C LYS A 463 -2.29 -19.78 -4.27
N HIS A 464 -3.44 -19.12 -4.25
CA HIS A 464 -3.55 -17.68 -4.46
C HIS A 464 -2.87 -16.87 -3.34
N HIS A 465 -3.00 -17.31 -2.08
CA HIS A 465 -2.27 -16.68 -0.99
C HIS A 465 -0.76 -16.79 -1.21
N TRP A 466 -0.26 -17.95 -1.65
CA TRP A 466 1.13 -18.09 -2.05
C TRP A 466 1.48 -17.07 -3.13
N TYR A 467 0.71 -16.91 -4.21
CA TYR A 467 0.98 -15.88 -5.23
C TYR A 467 1.08 -14.46 -4.64
N HIS A 468 0.12 -14.10 -3.78
CA HIS A 468 0.03 -12.79 -3.16
C HIS A 468 1.26 -12.41 -2.32
N ILE A 469 2.01 -13.40 -1.82
CA ILE A 469 3.18 -13.14 -0.99
C ILE A 469 4.49 -13.10 -1.78
N ARG A 470 4.46 -13.27 -3.09
CA ARG A 470 5.66 -13.44 -3.92
C ARG A 470 5.90 -12.23 -4.82
N SER A 471 7.14 -12.04 -5.31
CA SER A 471 7.47 -10.93 -6.24
C SER A 471 6.61 -10.91 -7.50
N ILE A 472 6.06 -12.05 -7.92
CA ILE A 472 5.15 -12.15 -9.07
C ILE A 472 3.82 -11.41 -8.91
N SER A 473 3.52 -10.92 -7.71
CA SER A 473 2.37 -10.08 -7.40
C SER A 473 2.75 -8.62 -7.10
N LYS A 474 4.03 -8.26 -7.25
CA LYS A 474 4.60 -6.96 -6.86
C LYS A 474 5.13 -6.22 -8.08
N ASN A 475 5.17 -4.90 -7.97
CA ASN A 475 5.57 -4.01 -9.05
C ASN A 475 7.09 -3.84 -9.06
N THR A 476 7.83 -4.92 -9.23
CA THR A 476 9.29 -5.00 -9.09
C THR A 476 9.93 -5.78 -10.24
N MET A 477 11.23 -6.10 -10.13
CA MET A 477 11.98 -6.87 -11.12
C MET A 477 11.87 -8.38 -10.90
N LYS A 478 11.94 -9.15 -11.98
CA LYS A 478 12.15 -10.61 -11.95
C LYS A 478 13.42 -10.93 -12.72
N ILE A 479 14.29 -11.74 -12.13
CA ILE A 479 15.55 -12.20 -12.70
C ILE A 479 15.55 -13.72 -12.66
N PHE A 480 15.46 -14.36 -13.82
CA PHE A 480 15.33 -15.79 -13.96
C PHE A 480 16.69 -16.45 -14.10
N ASP A 481 17.15 -17.07 -13.03
CA ASP A 481 18.20 -18.06 -13.05
C ASP A 481 17.56 -19.45 -13.17
N PRO A 482 17.68 -20.15 -14.32
CA PRO A 482 17.06 -21.47 -14.50
C PRO A 482 17.56 -22.51 -13.49
N LEU A 483 18.74 -22.25 -12.89
CA LEU A 483 19.35 -23.13 -11.89
C LEU A 483 19.19 -22.67 -10.45
N GLU A 484 18.34 -21.66 -10.20
CA GLU A 484 18.25 -20.97 -8.92
C GLU A 484 18.09 -21.95 -7.75
N SER A 485 18.98 -21.80 -6.77
CA SER A 485 18.87 -22.45 -5.48
C SER A 485 18.56 -21.42 -4.42
N PHE A 486 17.92 -21.86 -3.34
CA PHE A 486 17.71 -21.02 -2.17
C PHE A 486 19.02 -20.87 -1.40
N ASP A 487 19.87 -19.97 -1.89
CA ASP A 487 21.25 -19.74 -1.44
C ASP A 487 21.29 -18.96 -0.11
N ILE A 488 20.66 -19.54 0.92
CA ILE A 488 20.49 -18.95 2.26
C ILE A 488 20.72 -19.99 3.35
N LYS A 489 21.44 -19.59 4.40
CA LYS A 489 21.63 -20.40 5.61
C LYS A 489 20.39 -20.37 6.50
N SER A 490 20.29 -21.30 7.45
CA SER A 490 19.19 -21.34 8.43
C SER A 490 18.97 -20.05 9.23
N GLY A 491 20.01 -19.22 9.40
CA GLY A 491 19.94 -17.91 10.07
C GLY A 491 19.63 -16.71 9.15
N GLY A 492 19.35 -16.93 7.87
CA GLY A 492 18.92 -15.91 6.91
C GLY A 492 20.01 -15.32 6.01
N ALA A 493 21.29 -15.53 6.35
CA ALA A 493 22.42 -14.99 5.58
C ALA A 493 22.59 -15.67 4.22
N LYS A 494 22.89 -14.88 3.17
CA LYS A 494 23.15 -15.35 1.81
C LYS A 494 24.40 -16.26 1.73
N THR A 495 24.38 -17.24 0.84
CA THR A 495 25.50 -18.16 0.54
C THR A 495 25.95 -18.02 -0.91
N ASP A 496 26.92 -18.82 -1.34
CA ASP A 496 27.41 -18.79 -2.73
C ASP A 496 26.35 -19.25 -3.72
N LEU A 497 26.43 -18.76 -4.96
CA LEU A 497 25.48 -19.08 -6.02
C LEU A 497 25.35 -20.60 -6.19
N HIS A 498 24.12 -21.09 -6.22
CA HIS A 498 23.75 -22.50 -6.37
C HIS A 498 24.19 -23.44 -5.25
N SER A 499 24.63 -22.92 -4.10
CA SER A 499 25.08 -23.74 -2.96
C SER A 499 23.93 -24.24 -2.06
N GLY A 500 22.75 -23.62 -2.16
CA GLY A 500 21.57 -23.97 -1.38
C GLY A 500 20.75 -25.13 -1.93
N THR A 501 19.53 -25.30 -1.40
CA THR A 501 18.55 -26.26 -1.94
C THR A 501 18.01 -25.73 -3.25
N ARG A 502 18.08 -26.53 -4.32
CA ARG A 502 17.52 -26.21 -5.63
C ARG A 502 16.03 -25.90 -5.52
N LEU A 503 15.60 -24.75 -6.07
CA LEU A 503 14.19 -24.43 -6.18
C LEU A 503 13.50 -25.41 -7.14
N VAL A 504 12.28 -25.82 -6.79
CA VAL A 504 11.38 -26.48 -7.74
C VAL A 504 10.88 -25.45 -8.75
N ASP A 505 10.50 -25.90 -9.95
CA ASP A 505 10.12 -25.01 -11.05
C ASP A 505 8.96 -24.08 -10.65
N SER A 506 7.96 -24.59 -9.93
CA SER A 506 6.83 -23.79 -9.41
C SER A 506 7.20 -22.75 -8.35
N ASP A 507 8.39 -22.82 -7.75
CA ASP A 507 8.93 -21.78 -6.86
C ASP A 507 9.86 -20.80 -7.58
N ASN A 508 10.46 -21.20 -8.71
CA ASN A 508 11.40 -20.38 -9.47
C ASN A 508 10.68 -19.46 -10.45
N MET A 509 10.11 -18.39 -9.90
CA MET A 509 9.41 -17.35 -10.66
C MET A 509 10.29 -16.10 -10.91
N GLY A 510 11.61 -16.25 -10.81
CA GLY A 510 12.58 -15.17 -10.95
C GLY A 510 12.53 -14.11 -9.84
N GLY A 511 11.77 -14.35 -8.78
CA GLY A 511 11.51 -13.36 -7.72
C GLY A 511 12.66 -13.15 -6.73
N GLN A 512 12.33 -12.41 -5.68
CA GLN A 512 13.15 -12.18 -4.51
C GLN A 512 13.17 -13.42 -3.59
N ILE A 513 14.04 -13.40 -2.59
CA ILE A 513 14.15 -14.39 -1.54
C ILE A 513 12.85 -14.47 -0.75
N PHE A 514 12.34 -15.69 -0.61
CA PHE A 514 11.12 -15.96 0.15
C PHE A 514 11.43 -15.97 1.66
N GLU A 515 10.56 -15.38 2.47
CA GLU A 515 10.66 -15.53 3.93
C GLU A 515 10.02 -16.83 4.43
N THR A 516 9.19 -17.48 3.62
CA THR A 516 8.49 -18.73 3.93
C THR A 516 9.27 -19.95 3.50
N GLN A 517 9.03 -21.08 4.17
CA GLN A 517 9.65 -22.36 3.82
C GLN A 517 9.49 -22.75 2.34
N LEU A 518 10.55 -23.29 1.75
CA LEU A 518 10.56 -23.85 0.40
C LEU A 518 9.59 -25.02 0.21
N SER A 519 9.05 -25.12 -1.01
CA SER A 519 8.25 -26.26 -1.42
C SER A 519 9.13 -27.51 -1.51
N SER A 520 8.69 -28.59 -0.87
CA SER A 520 9.42 -29.87 -0.90
C SER A 520 9.24 -30.66 -2.21
N LYS A 521 8.25 -30.28 -3.02
CA LYS A 521 7.88 -30.92 -4.29
C LYS A 521 7.31 -29.87 -5.23
N ASP A 522 7.49 -30.07 -6.53
CA ASP A 522 6.89 -29.21 -7.55
C ASP A 522 5.36 -29.23 -7.50
N LEU A 523 4.72 -28.10 -7.80
CA LEU A 523 3.27 -27.84 -7.77
C LEU A 523 2.63 -27.96 -6.38
N VAL A 524 3.44 -27.95 -5.32
CA VAL A 524 2.97 -27.88 -3.94
C VAL A 524 3.20 -26.48 -3.41
N TYR A 525 2.13 -25.71 -3.31
CA TYR A 525 2.16 -24.36 -2.75
C TYR A 525 1.83 -24.44 -1.27
N GLY A 526 2.75 -24.01 -0.40
CA GLY A 526 2.44 -23.98 1.03
C GLY A 526 3.67 -23.84 1.93
N GLY A 527 3.52 -23.01 2.96
CA GLY A 527 4.53 -22.78 3.99
C GLY A 527 4.16 -21.50 4.76
N THR A 528 3.80 -21.63 6.04
CA THR A 528 3.49 -20.48 6.91
C THR A 528 4.65 -20.14 7.84
N SER A 529 5.56 -21.09 8.06
CA SER A 529 6.74 -20.91 8.89
C SER A 529 7.77 -20.05 8.16
N ARG A 530 8.30 -19.07 8.90
CA ARG A 530 9.35 -18.20 8.40
C ARG A 530 10.73 -18.75 8.68
N TYR A 531 11.68 -18.39 7.82
CA TYR A 531 13.09 -18.58 8.09
C TYR A 531 13.53 -17.74 9.29
N SER A 532 14.46 -18.29 10.08
CA SER A 532 15.08 -17.53 11.16
C SER A 532 15.97 -16.46 10.55
N CYS A 533 15.80 -15.21 10.97
CA CYS A 533 16.70 -14.10 10.64
C CYS A 533 17.72 -13.87 11.75
N SER A 534 18.09 -14.91 12.51
CA SER A 534 18.98 -14.80 13.68
C SER A 534 20.41 -14.33 13.35
N ALA A 535 20.82 -14.31 12.08
CA ALA A 535 22.08 -13.70 11.65
C ALA A 535 22.02 -12.16 11.61
N TYR A 536 20.82 -11.58 11.67
CA TYR A 536 20.60 -10.14 11.58
C TYR A 536 20.24 -9.54 12.95
N PRO A 537 20.56 -8.25 13.18
CA PRO A 537 20.19 -7.56 14.41
C PRO A 537 18.69 -7.69 14.71
N LEU A 538 18.37 -8.01 15.97
CA LEU A 538 16.99 -8.19 16.46
C LEU A 538 16.17 -9.27 15.72
N GLY A 539 16.81 -10.14 14.93
CA GLY A 539 16.11 -11.18 14.20
C GLY A 539 15.28 -10.65 13.02
N VAL A 540 15.69 -9.53 12.40
CA VAL A 540 15.01 -8.90 11.27
C VAL A 540 15.86 -8.98 10.02
N CYS A 541 15.38 -9.69 8.99
CA CYS A 541 16.10 -9.75 7.72
C CYS A 541 16.01 -8.40 7.00
N GLU A 542 17.15 -7.76 6.83
CA GLU A 542 17.25 -6.57 5.99
C GLU A 542 17.28 -6.99 4.52
N ARG A 543 16.36 -6.46 3.70
CA ARG A 543 16.15 -6.88 2.31
C ARG A 543 16.28 -5.75 1.30
N ALA A 544 15.99 -4.53 1.73
CA ALA A 544 16.12 -3.34 0.91
C ALA A 544 16.21 -2.10 1.80
N ASN A 545 16.64 -0.98 1.24
CA ASN A 545 16.59 0.32 1.89
C ASN A 545 16.37 1.44 0.87
N ILE A 546 15.68 2.50 1.31
CA ILE A 546 15.80 3.80 0.64
C ILE A 546 17.20 4.34 0.97
N ILE A 547 17.99 4.61 -0.07
CA ILE A 547 19.38 5.11 0.05
C ILE A 547 19.50 6.59 -0.31
N LYS A 548 18.53 7.15 -1.04
CA LYS A 548 18.41 8.58 -1.35
C LYS A 548 16.96 9.01 -1.24
N TYR A 549 16.71 10.19 -0.67
CA TYR A 549 15.38 10.82 -0.64
C TYR A 549 15.52 12.34 -0.64
N GLU A 550 14.88 12.98 -1.62
CA GLU A 550 14.82 14.43 -1.74
C GLU A 550 13.43 14.88 -2.18
N HIS A 551 12.90 15.93 -1.54
CA HIS A 551 11.62 16.51 -1.91
C HIS A 551 11.72 18.03 -1.98
N ILE A 552 11.42 18.57 -3.17
CA ILE A 552 11.22 20.00 -3.39
C ILE A 552 9.72 20.24 -3.62
N PRO A 553 9.01 20.86 -2.66
CA PRO A 553 7.56 21.09 -2.76
C PRO A 553 7.16 21.77 -4.07
N GLY A 554 6.12 21.24 -4.72
CA GLY A 554 5.62 21.78 -6.00
C GLY A 554 6.47 21.47 -7.23
N GLU A 555 7.67 20.90 -7.07
CA GLU A 555 8.57 20.60 -8.19
C GLU A 555 8.78 19.10 -8.39
N TYR A 556 9.43 18.42 -7.44
CA TYR A 556 9.70 16.99 -7.55
C TYR A 556 9.85 16.26 -6.21
N THR A 557 9.74 14.93 -6.29
CA THR A 557 10.17 14.00 -5.25
C THR A 557 11.08 12.97 -5.90
N TYR A 558 12.31 12.83 -5.42
CA TYR A 558 13.30 11.87 -5.90
C TYR A 558 13.61 10.87 -4.78
N SER A 559 13.58 9.59 -5.10
CA SER A 559 13.93 8.53 -4.16
C SER A 559 14.66 7.41 -4.87
N VAL A 560 15.61 6.77 -4.18
CA VAL A 560 16.31 5.58 -4.69
C VAL A 560 16.22 4.46 -3.67
N GLY A 561 15.81 3.29 -4.13
CA GLY A 561 15.78 2.06 -3.33
C GLY A 561 16.83 1.08 -3.82
N ASP A 562 17.64 0.57 -2.89
CA ASP A 562 18.53 -0.57 -3.11
C ASP A 562 17.80 -1.85 -2.66
N GLY A 563 17.57 -2.76 -3.61
CA GLY A 563 16.90 -4.04 -3.39
C GLY A 563 17.85 -5.23 -3.51
N THR A 564 19.16 -5.02 -3.53
CA THR A 564 20.16 -6.07 -3.81
C THR A 564 20.08 -7.25 -2.85
N ASP A 565 19.86 -6.98 -1.56
CA ASP A 565 19.75 -8.02 -0.52
C ASP A 565 18.43 -8.79 -0.52
N SER A 566 17.49 -8.38 -1.36
CA SER A 566 16.25 -9.12 -1.59
C SER A 566 16.44 -10.29 -2.56
N TYR A 567 17.56 -10.42 -3.29
CA TYR A 567 17.80 -11.52 -4.21
C TYR A 567 18.93 -12.44 -3.74
N THR A 568 18.90 -13.68 -4.24
CA THR A 568 20.03 -14.61 -4.17
C THR A 568 21.25 -14.03 -4.91
N LYS A 569 22.41 -14.71 -4.86
CA LYS A 569 23.61 -14.26 -5.59
C LYS A 569 23.50 -14.38 -7.13
N LYS A 570 22.29 -14.52 -7.69
CA LYS A 570 22.02 -14.45 -9.14
C LYS A 570 22.18 -13.03 -9.69
N ILE A 571 22.22 -12.02 -8.82
CA ILE A 571 22.54 -10.63 -9.15
C ILE A 571 23.74 -10.12 -8.35
N ASP A 572 24.43 -9.14 -8.94
CA ASP A 572 25.41 -8.30 -8.26
C ASP A 572 24.70 -7.15 -7.53
N PHE A 573 23.77 -6.46 -8.22
CA PHE A 573 22.96 -5.39 -7.62
C PHE A 573 21.63 -5.15 -8.35
N PHE A 574 20.69 -4.54 -7.62
CA PHE A 574 19.45 -3.97 -8.14
C PHE A 574 19.10 -2.67 -7.42
N GLU A 575 19.06 -1.58 -8.19
CA GLU A 575 18.57 -0.28 -7.73
C GLU A 575 17.38 0.20 -8.56
N ARG A 576 16.44 0.85 -7.90
CA ARG A 576 15.34 1.59 -8.53
C ARG A 576 15.39 3.05 -8.14
N GLU A 577 15.47 3.92 -9.12
CA GLU A 577 15.21 5.34 -8.96
C GLU A 577 13.76 5.66 -9.31
N PHE A 578 13.08 6.35 -8.40
CA PHE A 578 11.69 6.73 -8.53
C PHE A 578 11.59 8.25 -8.41
N LEU A 579 11.40 8.91 -9.56
CA LEU A 579 11.29 10.36 -9.66
C LEU A 579 9.86 10.75 -10.00
N TYR A 580 9.24 11.60 -9.19
CA TYR A 580 7.95 12.20 -9.47
C TYR A 580 8.12 13.69 -9.75
N ILE A 581 7.95 14.07 -11.03
CA ILE A 581 7.91 15.46 -11.49
C ILE A 581 6.44 15.92 -11.44
N ARG A 582 6.19 17.00 -10.69
CA ARG A 582 4.84 17.54 -10.51
C ARG A 582 4.28 18.13 -11.82
N PRO A 583 2.96 18.07 -12.05
CA PRO A 583 1.96 17.46 -11.17
C PRO A 583 1.73 15.96 -11.40
N ASP A 584 2.14 15.37 -12.53
CA ASP A 584 1.57 14.08 -12.95
C ASP A 584 2.49 13.18 -13.80
N VAL A 585 3.81 13.35 -13.69
CA VAL A 585 4.80 12.54 -14.42
C VAL A 585 5.70 11.77 -13.45
N PHE A 586 5.71 10.45 -13.56
CA PHE A 586 6.63 9.58 -12.81
C PHE A 586 7.66 8.98 -13.77
N ILE A 587 8.91 8.89 -13.34
CA ILE A 587 10.00 8.25 -14.07
C ILE A 587 10.59 7.17 -13.17
N THR A 588 10.62 5.94 -13.68
CA THR A 588 11.34 4.82 -13.05
C THR A 588 12.59 4.56 -13.85
N PHE A 589 13.75 4.55 -13.18
CA PHE A 589 15.00 4.10 -13.76
C PHE A 589 15.57 2.94 -12.92
N ASP A 590 15.57 1.74 -13.49
CA ASP A 590 16.08 0.54 -12.83
C ASP A 590 17.42 0.15 -13.41
N ARG A 591 18.39 -0.14 -12.53
CA ARG A 591 19.67 -0.76 -12.89
C ARG A 591 19.70 -2.16 -12.30
N VAL A 592 19.84 -3.18 -13.14
CA VAL A 592 19.92 -4.57 -12.69
C VAL A 592 21.13 -5.25 -13.31
N ARG A 593 22.05 -5.72 -12.47
CA ARG A 593 23.21 -6.51 -12.91
C ARG A 593 23.07 -7.97 -12.48
N SER A 594 22.83 -8.87 -13.42
CA SER A 594 22.92 -10.31 -13.20
C SER A 594 24.37 -10.80 -13.33
N VAL A 595 24.66 -11.93 -12.67
CA VAL A 595 25.97 -12.60 -12.75
C VAL A 595 26.17 -13.36 -14.07
N ASP A 596 25.08 -13.65 -14.77
CA ASP A 596 25.05 -14.30 -16.09
C ASP A 596 24.21 -13.45 -17.06
N PRO A 597 24.71 -13.15 -18.27
CA PRO A 597 24.00 -12.29 -19.22
C PRO A 597 22.76 -12.97 -19.83
N SER A 598 22.65 -14.29 -19.73
CA SER A 598 21.51 -15.06 -20.24
C SER A 598 20.31 -15.06 -19.30
N TYR A 599 20.47 -14.60 -18.06
CA TYR A 599 19.35 -14.50 -17.12
C TYR A 599 18.35 -13.45 -17.61
N LYS A 600 17.14 -13.91 -17.90
CA LYS A 600 16.02 -13.07 -18.33
C LYS A 600 15.67 -12.09 -17.20
N LYS A 601 15.62 -10.80 -17.54
CA LYS A 601 15.25 -9.72 -16.63
C LYS A 601 13.93 -9.09 -17.08
N VAL A 602 12.98 -8.98 -16.17
CA VAL A 602 11.61 -8.55 -16.47
C VAL A 602 11.17 -7.48 -15.48
N TRP A 603 10.83 -6.31 -16.01
CA TRP A 603 10.15 -5.25 -15.26
C TRP A 603 8.67 -5.54 -15.22
N THR A 604 8.07 -5.60 -14.02
CA THR A 604 6.66 -6.00 -13.85
C THR A 604 5.85 -4.92 -13.15
N ILE A 605 4.62 -4.67 -13.63
CA ILE A 605 3.58 -3.97 -12.88
C ILE A 605 2.23 -4.69 -12.99
N HIS A 606 1.37 -4.44 -12.01
CA HIS A 606 -0.01 -4.92 -11.99
C HIS A 606 -1.01 -3.77 -12.03
N THR A 607 -2.01 -3.90 -12.90
CA THR A 607 -2.96 -2.84 -13.23
C THR A 607 -4.40 -3.33 -13.08
N ILE A 608 -5.31 -2.40 -12.78
CA ILE A 608 -6.75 -2.71 -12.67
C ILE A 608 -7.39 -2.83 -14.04
N ASP A 609 -7.19 -1.83 -14.89
CA ASP A 609 -7.71 -1.78 -16.26
C ASP A 609 -6.66 -2.33 -17.25
N GLU A 610 -7.11 -2.82 -18.41
CA GLU A 610 -6.23 -3.46 -19.41
C GLU A 610 -5.19 -2.47 -19.97
N PRO A 611 -3.89 -2.82 -19.93
CA PRO A 611 -2.86 -2.11 -20.68
C PRO A 611 -3.00 -2.39 -22.18
N VAL A 612 -3.18 -1.33 -22.97
CA VAL A 612 -3.24 -1.41 -24.44
C VAL A 612 -1.91 -0.92 -25.02
N VAL A 613 -1.11 -1.84 -25.54
CA VAL A 613 0.18 -1.54 -26.15
C VAL A 613 -0.01 -1.07 -27.59
N SER A 614 0.71 -0.02 -27.98
CA SER A 614 0.72 0.47 -29.36
C SER A 614 1.29 -0.57 -30.32
N GLY A 615 0.67 -0.71 -31.49
CA GLY A 615 1.06 -1.65 -32.53
C GLY A 615 0.27 -2.97 -32.49
N THR A 616 0.73 -3.94 -33.28
CA THR A 616 0.08 -5.25 -33.40
C THR A 616 0.84 -6.28 -32.58
N ALA A 617 0.10 -7.10 -31.81
CA ALA A 617 0.70 -8.18 -31.05
C ALA A 617 1.39 -9.18 -32.00
N SER A 618 2.65 -9.51 -31.73
CA SER A 618 3.40 -10.52 -32.48
C SER A 618 3.02 -11.94 -32.05
N GLU A 619 2.57 -12.11 -30.81
CA GLU A 619 2.11 -13.38 -30.26
C GLU A 619 0.82 -13.17 -29.45
N THR A 620 -0.11 -14.12 -29.53
CA THR A 620 -1.35 -14.14 -28.74
C THR A 620 -1.63 -15.54 -28.23
N SER A 621 -2.06 -15.65 -26.98
CA SER A 621 -2.60 -16.88 -26.40
C SER A 621 -3.77 -16.54 -25.45
N HIS A 622 -4.30 -17.53 -24.73
CA HIS A 622 -5.39 -17.29 -23.78
C HIS A 622 -4.98 -16.25 -22.74
N GLY A 623 -5.72 -15.13 -22.70
CA GLY A 623 -5.46 -14.01 -21.81
C GLY A 623 -4.10 -13.33 -21.98
N MET A 624 -3.35 -13.55 -23.07
CA MET A 624 -2.01 -12.97 -23.27
C MET A 624 -1.82 -12.37 -24.66
N LYS A 625 -1.16 -11.20 -24.70
CA LYS A 625 -0.66 -10.53 -25.91
C LYS A 625 0.80 -10.12 -25.69
N ALA A 626 1.67 -10.35 -26.69
CA ALA A 626 3.05 -9.91 -26.64
C ALA A 626 3.46 -9.06 -27.85
N TYR A 627 4.37 -8.12 -27.64
CA TYR A 627 4.77 -7.10 -28.61
C TYR A 627 6.29 -6.96 -28.60
N GLY A 628 6.93 -7.05 -29.77
CA GLY A 628 8.37 -6.81 -29.90
C GLY A 628 8.69 -5.33 -30.02
N ASN A 629 9.64 -4.84 -29.21
CA ASN A 629 10.20 -3.48 -29.25
C ASN A 629 9.17 -2.34 -29.15
N ALA A 630 8.00 -2.62 -28.57
CA ALA A 630 6.97 -1.60 -28.37
C ALA A 630 7.42 -0.54 -27.35
N ARG A 631 6.84 0.67 -27.49
CA ARG A 631 7.23 1.85 -26.70
C ARG A 631 6.08 2.46 -25.92
N GLY A 632 4.94 2.66 -26.57
CA GLY A 632 3.78 3.31 -25.96
C GLY A 632 2.78 2.28 -25.45
N THR A 633 2.28 2.49 -24.24
CA THR A 633 1.14 1.76 -23.67
C THR A 633 0.15 2.74 -23.06
N LEU A 634 -1.15 2.49 -23.24
CA LEU A 634 -2.24 3.25 -22.66
C LEU A 634 -3.07 2.35 -21.74
N ILE A 635 -3.30 2.80 -20.51
CA ILE A 635 -4.29 2.23 -19.59
C ILE A 635 -5.42 3.25 -19.48
N LEU A 636 -6.61 2.90 -19.98
CA LEU A 636 -7.74 3.81 -20.06
C LEU A 636 -8.80 3.48 -19.00
N ASN A 637 -9.07 4.44 -18.13
CA ASN A 637 -10.20 4.46 -17.22
C ASN A 637 -11.14 5.62 -17.58
N SER A 638 -12.41 5.53 -17.18
CA SER A 638 -13.38 6.63 -17.32
C SER A 638 -12.96 7.95 -16.66
N LYS A 639 -12.03 7.93 -15.69
CA LYS A 639 -11.56 9.09 -14.93
C LYS A 639 -10.11 9.48 -15.19
N ASP A 640 -9.31 8.60 -15.79
CA ASP A 640 -7.86 8.78 -15.99
C ASP A 640 -7.40 8.01 -17.24
N ALA A 641 -6.47 8.60 -17.98
CA ALA A 641 -5.72 8.00 -19.07
C ALA A 641 -4.23 7.99 -18.67
N THR A 642 -3.74 6.80 -18.31
CA THR A 642 -2.34 6.62 -17.93
C THR A 642 -1.54 6.15 -19.13
N HIS A 643 -0.50 6.89 -19.48
CA HIS A 643 0.42 6.54 -20.54
C HIS A 643 1.75 6.04 -19.96
N ILE A 644 2.28 4.96 -20.52
CA ILE A 644 3.61 4.43 -20.20
C ILE A 644 4.45 4.45 -21.47
N ASP A 645 5.57 5.17 -21.42
CA ASP A 645 6.60 5.21 -22.45
C ASP A 645 7.83 4.41 -22.00
N SER A 646 8.07 3.26 -22.62
CA SER A 646 9.16 2.33 -22.31
C SER A 646 10.40 2.61 -23.18
N LEU A 647 11.29 3.47 -22.68
CA LEU A 647 12.44 3.97 -23.42
C LEU A 647 13.62 2.99 -23.43
N LEU A 648 13.87 2.34 -22.30
CA LEU A 648 14.88 1.30 -22.15
C LEU A 648 14.31 0.04 -21.49
N PRO A 649 14.79 -1.16 -21.85
CA PRO A 649 15.77 -1.41 -22.91
C PRO A 649 15.20 -1.15 -24.30
N LYS A 650 16.07 -0.80 -25.25
CA LYS A 650 15.65 -0.57 -26.65
C LYS A 650 15.17 -1.87 -27.28
N GLN A 651 15.90 -2.97 -27.09
CA GLN A 651 15.45 -4.28 -27.52
C GLN A 651 14.65 -4.91 -26.39
N ASN A 652 13.33 -5.01 -26.57
CA ASN A 652 12.44 -5.51 -25.54
C ASN A 652 11.31 -6.38 -26.09
N LYS A 653 10.66 -7.10 -25.18
CA LYS A 653 9.37 -7.77 -25.41
C LYS A 653 8.40 -7.29 -24.32
N ILE A 654 7.33 -6.63 -24.72
CA ILE A 654 6.25 -6.24 -23.80
C ILE A 654 5.20 -7.35 -23.80
N VAL A 655 4.80 -7.82 -22.62
CA VAL A 655 3.77 -8.84 -22.44
C VAL A 655 2.66 -8.30 -21.56
N VAL A 656 1.42 -8.41 -22.04
CA VAL A 656 0.21 -8.11 -21.26
C VAL A 656 -0.54 -9.41 -21.02
N ARG A 657 -0.85 -9.70 -19.76
CA ARG A 657 -1.60 -10.88 -19.35
C ARG A 657 -2.72 -10.55 -18.39
N GLY A 658 -3.92 -11.08 -18.61
CA GLY A 658 -5.07 -10.85 -17.73
C GLY A 658 -6.40 -11.03 -18.45
N GLY A 659 -7.46 -10.55 -17.81
CA GLY A 659 -8.82 -10.65 -18.34
C GLY A 659 -9.36 -12.09 -18.38
N ASP A 660 -10.40 -12.29 -19.19
CA ASP A 660 -11.13 -13.56 -19.30
C ASP A 660 -11.05 -14.11 -20.72
N THR A 661 -10.77 -15.41 -20.85
CA THR A 661 -10.96 -16.12 -22.12
C THR A 661 -12.30 -16.85 -22.07
N VAL A 662 -13.23 -16.51 -22.96
CA VAL A 662 -14.52 -17.20 -23.08
C VAL A 662 -14.32 -18.49 -23.87
N LEU A 663 -14.54 -19.64 -23.23
CA LEU A 663 -14.48 -20.94 -23.88
C LEU A 663 -15.74 -21.24 -24.70
N THR A 664 -16.89 -20.81 -24.20
CA THR A 664 -18.18 -20.88 -24.90
C THR A 664 -19.13 -19.82 -24.34
N SER A 665 -20.03 -19.33 -25.18
CA SER A 665 -21.11 -18.40 -24.84
C SER A 665 -22.20 -18.47 -25.92
N GLY A 666 -23.42 -18.04 -25.60
CA GLY A 666 -24.57 -17.99 -26.50
C GLY A 666 -25.23 -19.35 -26.74
N ASN A 667 -24.99 -20.34 -25.87
CA ASN A 667 -25.52 -21.70 -26.03
C ASN A 667 -26.57 -22.02 -24.97
N PRO A 668 -27.80 -22.39 -25.35
CA PRO A 668 -28.82 -22.81 -24.39
C PRO A 668 -28.51 -24.19 -23.80
N LEU A 669 -28.97 -24.41 -22.57
CA LEU A 669 -28.83 -25.66 -21.84
C LEU A 669 -30.14 -25.96 -21.09
N ARG A 670 -30.74 -27.12 -21.37
CA ARG A 670 -31.98 -27.59 -20.72
C ARG A 670 -32.13 -29.11 -20.85
N PRO A 671 -33.04 -29.79 -20.12
CA PRO A 671 -33.16 -31.24 -20.18
C PRO A 671 -33.34 -31.75 -21.62
N GLY A 672 -32.44 -32.64 -22.04
CA GLY A 672 -32.40 -33.18 -23.41
C GLY A 672 -31.75 -32.29 -24.48
N ILE A 673 -31.30 -31.08 -24.14
CA ILE A 673 -30.55 -30.17 -25.02
C ILE A 673 -29.18 -29.91 -24.39
N GLU A 674 -28.15 -30.60 -24.89
CA GLU A 674 -26.76 -30.49 -24.41
C GLU A 674 -25.94 -29.49 -25.21
N ILE A 675 -24.88 -28.96 -24.59
CA ILE A 675 -23.84 -28.20 -25.30
C ILE A 675 -22.74 -29.18 -25.72
N SER A 676 -22.56 -29.36 -27.03
CA SER A 676 -21.50 -30.22 -27.57
C SER A 676 -20.12 -29.57 -27.39
N GLY A 677 -19.11 -30.36 -27.07
CA GLY A 677 -17.72 -29.91 -26.91
C GLY A 677 -17.10 -29.29 -28.17
N SER A 678 -17.65 -29.52 -29.36
CA SER A 678 -17.23 -28.81 -30.58
C SER A 678 -17.50 -27.29 -30.54
N LYS A 679 -18.34 -26.85 -29.60
CA LYS A 679 -18.66 -25.44 -29.34
C LYS A 679 -17.88 -24.86 -28.15
N ILE A 680 -16.97 -25.62 -27.57
CA ILE A 680 -16.23 -25.26 -26.37
C ILE A 680 -14.75 -25.30 -26.72
N LEU A 681 -14.08 -24.15 -26.58
CA LEU A 681 -12.65 -24.06 -26.77
C LEU A 681 -11.92 -24.89 -25.70
N GLU A 682 -10.85 -25.57 -26.10
CA GLU A 682 -9.98 -26.29 -25.17
C GLU A 682 -9.12 -25.28 -24.38
N SER A 683 -8.94 -25.48 -23.08
CA SER A 683 -8.07 -24.62 -22.28
C SER A 683 -6.60 -24.78 -22.66
N ASP A 684 -5.76 -23.82 -22.31
CA ASP A 684 -4.31 -23.81 -22.53
C ASP A 684 -3.56 -24.73 -21.54
N ILE A 685 -3.96 -24.71 -20.27
CA ILE A 685 -3.55 -25.65 -19.21
C ILE A 685 -4.81 -26.12 -18.46
N PRO A 686 -4.77 -27.22 -17.67
CA PRO A 686 -5.89 -27.58 -16.80
C PRO A 686 -6.23 -26.44 -15.83
N ARG A 687 -7.49 -26.02 -15.78
CA ARG A 687 -7.95 -24.89 -14.95
C ARG A 687 -9.34 -25.14 -14.39
N TRP A 688 -9.60 -24.64 -13.18
CA TRP A 688 -10.98 -24.43 -12.76
C TRP A 688 -11.64 -23.37 -13.66
N LEU A 689 -12.96 -23.41 -13.78
CA LEU A 689 -13.74 -22.63 -14.73
C LEU A 689 -14.78 -21.77 -14.02
N GLU A 690 -14.91 -20.53 -14.47
CA GLU A 690 -15.99 -19.62 -14.06
C GLU A 690 -17.18 -19.83 -15.00
N ILE A 691 -18.35 -20.14 -14.44
CA ILE A 691 -19.54 -20.51 -15.22
C ILE A 691 -20.69 -19.59 -14.86
N PHE A 692 -21.28 -19.01 -15.90
CA PHE A 692 -22.43 -18.14 -15.80
C PHE A 692 -23.62 -18.72 -16.55
N ALA A 693 -24.80 -18.56 -15.96
CA ALA A 693 -26.06 -18.95 -16.57
C ALA A 693 -27.01 -17.76 -16.67
N VAL A 694 -27.73 -17.68 -17.78
CA VAL A 694 -28.76 -16.67 -18.04
C VAL A 694 -29.99 -17.41 -18.55
N GLY A 695 -31.15 -17.13 -17.98
CA GLY A 695 -32.39 -17.80 -18.33
C GLY A 695 -33.49 -17.54 -17.32
N SER A 696 -34.68 -18.07 -17.59
CA SER A 696 -35.84 -17.92 -16.71
C SER A 696 -35.81 -18.81 -15.46
N ASP A 697 -35.09 -19.94 -15.50
CA ASP A 697 -34.91 -20.84 -14.37
C ASP A 697 -33.48 -21.42 -14.38
N VAL A 698 -32.58 -20.72 -13.69
CA VAL A 698 -31.13 -21.02 -13.65
C VAL A 698 -30.69 -21.61 -12.31
N ILE A 699 -31.63 -21.89 -11.40
CA ILE A 699 -31.34 -22.60 -10.14
C ILE A 699 -31.45 -24.10 -10.44
N GLY A 700 -30.43 -24.87 -10.07
CA GLY A 700 -30.34 -26.29 -10.40
C GLY A 700 -28.89 -26.73 -10.53
N SER A 701 -28.61 -27.62 -11.46
CA SER A 701 -27.24 -28.08 -11.72
C SER A 701 -26.94 -28.34 -13.19
N LEU A 702 -25.68 -28.16 -13.57
CA LEU A 702 -25.14 -28.64 -14.85
C LEU A 702 -24.04 -29.64 -14.60
N THR A 703 -23.79 -30.52 -15.57
CA THR A 703 -22.73 -31.52 -15.50
C THR A 703 -21.77 -31.36 -16.66
N LEU A 704 -20.50 -31.14 -16.35
CA LEU A 704 -19.39 -31.14 -17.29
C LEU A 704 -18.89 -32.56 -17.52
N HIS A 705 -18.54 -32.92 -18.76
CA HIS A 705 -17.98 -34.23 -19.13
C HIS A 705 -16.74 -34.03 -20.00
N GLY A 706 -15.64 -34.74 -19.74
CA GLY A 706 -14.41 -34.62 -20.55
C GLY A 706 -13.14 -34.97 -19.79
N ASP A 707 -12.06 -34.25 -20.07
CA ASP A 707 -10.74 -34.50 -19.49
C ASP A 707 -10.32 -33.33 -18.58
N ALA A 708 -9.93 -33.64 -17.35
CA ALA A 708 -9.44 -32.70 -16.35
C ALA A 708 -8.11 -33.22 -15.76
N GLN A 709 -7.40 -32.38 -15.01
CA GLN A 709 -6.18 -32.77 -14.30
C GLN A 709 -6.41 -33.99 -13.39
N GLU A 710 -7.60 -34.09 -12.81
CA GLU A 710 -8.02 -35.16 -11.91
C GLU A 710 -8.30 -36.49 -12.63
N GLY A 711 -8.47 -36.48 -13.96
CA GLY A 711 -8.65 -37.70 -14.75
C GLY A 711 -9.25 -37.49 -16.13
N SER A 712 -9.05 -38.48 -16.99
CA SER A 712 -9.64 -38.53 -18.33
C SER A 712 -11.05 -39.15 -18.32
N GLY A 713 -11.95 -38.65 -19.16
CA GLY A 713 -13.36 -39.06 -19.20
C GLY A 713 -14.13 -38.82 -17.89
N THR A 714 -13.71 -37.83 -17.11
CA THR A 714 -14.30 -37.48 -15.83
C THR A 714 -15.57 -36.65 -15.99
N THR A 715 -16.35 -36.55 -14.92
CA THR A 715 -17.56 -35.72 -14.85
C THR A 715 -17.60 -34.88 -13.57
N GLU A 716 -18.25 -33.73 -13.62
CA GLU A 716 -18.47 -32.88 -12.45
C GLU A 716 -19.85 -32.24 -12.53
N THR A 717 -20.64 -32.38 -11.46
CA THR A 717 -21.94 -31.71 -11.32
C THR A 717 -21.76 -30.43 -10.51
N ILE A 718 -22.07 -29.30 -11.14
CA ILE A 718 -21.90 -27.95 -10.61
C ILE A 718 -23.29 -27.39 -10.30
N VAL A 719 -23.46 -26.92 -9.06
CA VAL A 719 -24.75 -26.45 -8.54
C VAL A 719 -24.83 -24.94 -8.64
N PHE A 720 -25.93 -24.44 -9.22
CA PHE A 720 -26.35 -23.06 -9.18
C PHE A 720 -27.40 -22.90 -8.07
N ASP A 721 -26.98 -22.43 -6.90
CA ASP A 721 -27.81 -22.30 -5.70
C ASP A 721 -28.40 -20.89 -5.49
N GLY A 722 -28.29 -20.04 -6.51
CA GLY A 722 -28.67 -18.62 -6.44
C GLY A 722 -27.50 -17.68 -6.13
N THR A 723 -26.27 -18.19 -6.03
CA THR A 723 -25.05 -17.38 -6.00
C THR A 723 -24.94 -16.49 -7.25
N THR A 724 -24.54 -15.23 -7.05
CA THR A 724 -24.43 -14.25 -8.13
C THR A 724 -23.17 -13.42 -8.01
N GLN A 725 -22.62 -13.04 -9.16
CA GLN A 725 -21.58 -12.04 -9.27
C GLN A 725 -22.19 -10.68 -9.59
N THR A 726 -22.05 -9.73 -8.66
CA THR A 726 -22.56 -8.36 -8.85
C THR A 726 -21.50 -7.48 -9.50
N TYR A 727 -21.91 -6.72 -10.53
CA TYR A 727 -21.04 -5.79 -11.25
C TYR A 727 -21.42 -4.33 -11.04
N VAL A 728 -22.72 -4.03 -10.87
CA VAL A 728 -23.21 -2.67 -10.65
C VAL A 728 -24.33 -2.69 -9.62
N THR A 729 -24.27 -1.79 -8.65
CA THR A 729 -25.40 -1.42 -7.78
C THR A 729 -25.60 0.09 -7.89
N SER A 730 -26.76 0.54 -8.36
CA SER A 730 -27.03 1.97 -8.59
C SER A 730 -28.51 2.32 -8.45
N LYS A 731 -28.82 3.60 -8.57
CA LYS A 731 -30.20 4.13 -8.62
C LYS A 731 -30.50 4.57 -10.05
N PRO A 732 -31.64 4.16 -10.65
CA PRO A 732 -31.98 4.61 -11.98
C PRO A 732 -32.41 6.09 -11.95
N THR A 733 -32.07 6.84 -12.98
CA THR A 733 -32.62 8.18 -13.24
C THR A 733 -34.05 8.08 -13.78
N SER A 734 -34.34 7.08 -14.63
CA SER A 734 -35.69 6.79 -15.11
C SER A 734 -35.86 5.31 -15.47
N LEU A 735 -37.11 4.82 -15.44
CA LEU A 735 -37.49 3.48 -15.86
C LEU A 735 -38.71 3.55 -16.80
N ALA A 736 -38.60 2.91 -17.96
CA ALA A 736 -39.69 2.72 -18.92
C ALA A 736 -39.78 1.23 -19.30
N SER A 737 -40.86 0.83 -19.97
CA SER A 737 -41.14 -0.58 -20.27
C SER A 737 -40.06 -1.30 -21.10
N THR A 738 -39.25 -0.55 -21.86
CA THR A 738 -38.20 -1.09 -22.73
C THR A 738 -36.79 -0.68 -22.33
N GLN A 739 -36.64 0.18 -21.31
CA GLN A 739 -35.34 0.73 -20.95
C GLN A 739 -35.24 1.20 -19.50
N LEU A 740 -34.06 1.03 -18.92
CA LEU A 740 -33.64 1.62 -17.65
C LEU A 740 -32.50 2.60 -17.91
N GLN A 741 -32.63 3.84 -17.46
CA GLN A 741 -31.62 4.88 -17.64
C GLN A 741 -30.95 5.26 -16.32
N ASP A 742 -29.64 5.39 -16.31
CA ASP A 742 -28.84 5.96 -15.22
C ASP A 742 -27.81 6.94 -15.79
N THR A 743 -28.12 8.24 -15.78
CA THR A 743 -27.26 9.29 -16.34
C THR A 743 -25.97 9.51 -15.56
N THR A 744 -25.80 8.87 -14.40
CA THR A 744 -24.55 8.91 -13.63
C THR A 744 -23.52 7.90 -14.14
N ARG A 745 -23.91 7.06 -15.11
CA ARG A 745 -23.05 6.02 -15.70
C ARG A 745 -22.53 6.42 -17.07
N ASN A 746 -21.40 5.80 -17.43
CA ASN A 746 -20.71 5.97 -18.70
C ASN A 746 -20.20 4.60 -19.17
N TRP A 747 -21.12 3.74 -19.58
CA TRP A 747 -20.83 2.38 -20.03
C TRP A 747 -20.38 2.34 -21.49
N GLN A 748 -19.70 1.25 -21.87
CA GLN A 748 -19.47 0.95 -23.28
C GLN A 748 -20.73 0.36 -23.93
N THR A 749 -20.92 0.56 -25.23
CA THR A 749 -22.03 -0.04 -25.97
C THR A 749 -22.01 -1.56 -25.84
N ASP A 750 -23.16 -2.15 -25.51
CA ASP A 750 -23.37 -3.58 -25.29
C ASP A 750 -22.47 -4.25 -24.23
N GLN A 751 -21.81 -3.47 -23.37
CA GLN A 751 -21.05 -3.93 -22.21
C GLN A 751 -21.80 -4.96 -21.33
N TRP A 752 -23.12 -4.77 -21.16
CA TRP A 752 -23.97 -5.56 -20.27
C TRP A 752 -24.94 -6.47 -21.01
N LYS A 753 -24.82 -6.60 -22.33
CA LYS A 753 -25.68 -7.47 -23.11
C LYS A 753 -25.56 -8.92 -22.64
N GLY A 754 -26.70 -9.56 -22.36
CA GLY A 754 -26.79 -10.91 -21.80
C GLY A 754 -26.66 -10.98 -20.28
N TYR A 755 -26.42 -9.87 -19.58
CA TYR A 755 -26.42 -9.87 -18.11
C TYR A 755 -27.84 -9.76 -17.57
N VAL A 756 -28.02 -10.01 -16.27
CA VAL A 756 -29.30 -9.83 -15.58
C VAL A 756 -29.27 -8.51 -14.82
N VAL A 757 -30.35 -7.72 -14.93
CA VAL A 757 -30.61 -6.58 -14.07
C VAL A 757 -31.80 -6.86 -13.15
N ARG A 758 -31.57 -6.82 -11.84
CA ARG A 758 -32.64 -6.83 -10.83
C ARG A 758 -33.07 -5.42 -10.55
N VAL A 759 -34.33 -5.10 -10.82
CA VAL A 759 -34.95 -3.82 -10.46
C VAL A 759 -35.71 -3.96 -9.15
N LYS A 760 -35.48 -3.02 -8.21
CA LYS A 760 -36.10 -3.00 -6.88
C LYS A 760 -37.07 -1.85 -6.75
N PHE A 761 -38.29 -2.16 -6.31
CA PHE A 761 -39.39 -1.20 -6.21
C PHE A 761 -39.65 -0.75 -4.77
N SER A 762 -40.16 0.47 -4.61
CA SER A 762 -40.60 0.97 -3.30
C SER A 762 -41.91 0.27 -2.89
N SER A 763 -41.91 -0.41 -1.73
CA SER A 763 -43.03 -1.08 -1.04
C SER A 763 -44.26 -1.49 -1.89
N GLY A 764 -44.43 -2.80 -2.11
CA GLY A 764 -45.67 -3.40 -2.65
C GLY A 764 -45.55 -4.13 -3.99
N SER A 765 -44.41 -4.01 -4.68
CA SER A 765 -44.09 -4.77 -5.91
C SER A 765 -42.86 -5.66 -5.69
N PRO A 766 -42.85 -6.90 -6.22
CA PRO A 766 -41.70 -7.79 -6.11
C PRO A 766 -40.51 -7.26 -6.92
N ASP A 767 -39.30 -7.53 -6.43
CA ASP A 767 -38.08 -7.36 -7.24
C ASP A 767 -38.20 -8.20 -8.51
N THR A 768 -37.76 -7.67 -9.65
CA THR A 768 -37.87 -8.34 -10.95
C THR A 768 -36.53 -8.40 -11.64
N ASP A 769 -36.19 -9.57 -12.16
CA ASP A 769 -34.98 -9.81 -12.94
C ASP A 769 -35.30 -9.68 -14.43
N VAL A 770 -34.50 -8.90 -15.15
CA VAL A 770 -34.66 -8.64 -16.58
C VAL A 770 -33.35 -8.96 -17.29
N ILE A 771 -33.41 -9.72 -18.37
CA ILE A 771 -32.25 -9.95 -19.23
C ILE A 771 -31.98 -8.68 -20.04
N ILE A 772 -30.74 -8.20 -19.97
CA ILE A 772 -30.29 -7.03 -20.71
C ILE A 772 -30.05 -7.44 -22.17
N THR A 773 -30.83 -6.87 -23.08
CA THR A 773 -30.76 -7.16 -24.53
C THR A 773 -29.69 -6.33 -25.25
N GLY A 774 -29.19 -5.29 -24.60
CA GLY A 774 -28.12 -4.40 -25.04
C GLY A 774 -28.02 -3.19 -24.13
N ASN A 775 -27.00 -2.36 -24.31
CA ASN A 775 -26.92 -1.08 -23.62
C ASN A 775 -26.14 -0.04 -24.44
N ASN A 776 -26.31 1.23 -24.11
CA ASN A 776 -25.42 2.31 -24.55
C ASN A 776 -24.72 2.93 -23.33
N GLN A 777 -24.25 4.17 -23.46
CA GLN A 777 -23.53 4.92 -22.43
C GLN A 777 -24.25 4.99 -21.07
N ASN A 778 -25.58 5.07 -21.05
CA ASN A 778 -26.35 5.24 -19.81
C ASN A 778 -27.74 4.59 -19.80
N ILE A 779 -28.06 3.77 -20.81
CA ILE A 779 -29.35 3.08 -20.93
C ILE A 779 -29.13 1.57 -21.07
N LEU A 780 -29.82 0.78 -20.25
CA LEU A 780 -29.98 -0.66 -20.42
C LEU A 780 -31.29 -0.93 -21.19
N PHE A 781 -31.24 -1.77 -22.21
CA PHE A 781 -32.40 -2.19 -22.99
C PHE A 781 -32.91 -3.55 -22.52
N GLY A 782 -34.22 -3.70 -22.35
CA GLY A 782 -34.86 -4.93 -21.88
C GLY A 782 -36.33 -4.73 -21.58
N SER A 783 -37.05 -5.79 -21.23
CA SER A 783 -38.48 -5.71 -20.88
C SER A 783 -38.66 -5.44 -19.39
N PHE A 784 -38.86 -4.19 -19.02
CA PHE A 784 -38.94 -3.77 -17.62
C PHE A 784 -40.40 -3.59 -17.15
N PRO A 785 -40.71 -3.95 -15.89
CA PRO A 785 -42.02 -3.69 -15.30
C PRO A 785 -42.21 -2.20 -14.97
N SER A 786 -43.47 -1.75 -14.93
CA SER A 786 -43.82 -0.40 -14.50
C SER A 786 -43.78 -0.28 -12.97
N GLY A 787 -43.12 0.75 -12.45
CA GLY A 787 -43.14 1.05 -11.02
C GLY A 787 -42.08 2.07 -10.62
N ASN A 788 -42.12 2.50 -9.35
CA ASN A 788 -41.11 3.39 -8.79
C ASN A 788 -39.87 2.60 -8.34
N CYS A 789 -38.90 2.47 -9.25
CA CYS A 789 -37.65 1.75 -9.01
C CYS A 789 -36.67 2.64 -8.25
N TRP A 790 -36.24 2.21 -7.05
CA TRP A 790 -35.30 2.98 -6.22
C TRP A 790 -33.86 2.46 -6.30
N GLN A 791 -33.66 1.25 -6.83
CA GLN A 791 -32.34 0.63 -7.02
C GLN A 791 -32.40 -0.40 -8.15
N TYR A 792 -31.31 -0.52 -8.90
CA TYR A 792 -31.06 -1.68 -9.75
C TYR A 792 -29.69 -2.31 -9.47
N VAL A 793 -29.59 -3.60 -9.76
CA VAL A 793 -28.36 -4.38 -9.60
C VAL A 793 -28.09 -5.14 -10.89
N ILE A 794 -26.94 -4.95 -11.53
CA ILE A 794 -26.48 -5.77 -12.66
C ILE A 794 -25.63 -6.91 -12.10
N PHE A 795 -26.00 -8.15 -12.39
CA PHE A 795 -25.31 -9.34 -11.93
C PHE A 795 -25.40 -10.48 -12.95
N ARG A 796 -24.67 -11.57 -12.68
CA ARG A 796 -24.84 -12.86 -13.34
C ARG A 796 -24.92 -13.98 -12.30
N PRO A 797 -25.86 -14.93 -12.41
CA PRO A 797 -25.76 -16.22 -11.72
C PRO A 797 -24.40 -16.85 -11.97
N LEU A 798 -23.71 -17.23 -10.91
CA LEU A 798 -22.31 -17.67 -10.93
C LEU A 798 -22.18 -19.01 -10.22
N ALA A 799 -21.40 -19.91 -10.81
CA ALA A 799 -20.82 -21.06 -10.13
C ALA A 799 -19.38 -21.29 -10.62
N ASN A 800 -18.56 -21.96 -9.82
CA ASN A 800 -17.24 -22.41 -10.25
C ASN A 800 -17.19 -23.93 -10.41
N SER A 801 -16.37 -24.42 -11.34
CA SER A 801 -15.91 -25.80 -11.29
C SER A 801 -14.83 -25.94 -10.22
N TYR A 802 -14.72 -27.10 -9.61
CA TYR A 802 -13.68 -27.47 -8.65
C TYR A 802 -12.68 -28.46 -9.25
N LYS A 803 -13.01 -29.10 -10.38
CA LYS A 803 -12.02 -29.81 -11.20
C LYS A 803 -11.32 -28.86 -12.14
N HIS A 804 -10.09 -29.23 -12.51
CA HIS A 804 -9.23 -28.48 -13.40
C HIS A 804 -9.37 -28.98 -14.84
N TRP A 805 -10.35 -28.45 -15.56
CA TRP A 805 -10.73 -28.88 -16.89
C TRP A 805 -9.68 -28.51 -17.94
N LYS A 806 -9.23 -29.51 -18.70
CA LYS A 806 -8.42 -29.31 -19.91
C LYS A 806 -9.34 -29.23 -21.13
N LYS A 807 -10.22 -30.22 -21.28
CA LYS A 807 -11.12 -30.38 -22.43
C LYS A 807 -12.52 -30.79 -21.99
N ILE A 808 -13.54 -30.06 -22.45
CA ILE A 808 -14.94 -30.41 -22.24
C ILE A 808 -15.50 -31.02 -23.52
N THR A 809 -16.04 -32.23 -23.41
CA THR A 809 -16.65 -32.97 -24.52
C THR A 809 -18.15 -32.73 -24.66
N ARG A 810 -18.84 -32.44 -23.55
CA ARG A 810 -20.22 -31.98 -23.52
C ARG A 810 -20.64 -31.43 -22.15
N ILE A 811 -21.74 -30.70 -22.13
CA ILE A 811 -22.40 -30.18 -20.93
C ILE A 811 -23.87 -30.59 -20.95
N THR A 812 -24.36 -31.15 -19.85
CA THR A 812 -25.75 -31.61 -19.69
C THR A 812 -26.40 -30.98 -18.46
N THR A 813 -27.73 -30.98 -18.40
CA THR A 813 -28.50 -30.64 -17.18
C THR A 813 -29.75 -31.52 -17.13
N ASP A 814 -30.24 -31.78 -15.92
CA ASP A 814 -31.51 -32.46 -15.67
C ASP A 814 -32.58 -31.51 -15.12
N ASP A 815 -32.20 -30.34 -14.60
CA ASP A 815 -33.03 -29.48 -13.77
C ASP A 815 -32.84 -27.96 -13.98
N MET A 816 -32.04 -27.51 -14.96
CA MET A 816 -31.91 -26.10 -15.33
C MET A 816 -32.58 -25.78 -16.68
N ASP A 817 -33.11 -24.57 -16.86
CA ASP A 817 -33.53 -24.00 -18.15
C ASP A 817 -32.82 -22.67 -18.40
N ALA A 818 -31.61 -22.76 -18.97
CA ALA A 818 -30.76 -21.62 -19.30
C ALA A 818 -30.80 -21.33 -20.81
N ASP A 819 -31.03 -20.06 -21.14
CA ASP A 819 -30.98 -19.54 -22.51
C ASP A 819 -29.54 -19.33 -22.99
N ASP A 820 -28.61 -19.04 -22.08
CA ASP A 820 -27.19 -18.88 -22.35
C ASP A 820 -26.34 -19.38 -21.18
N ILE A 821 -25.42 -20.30 -21.49
CA ILE A 821 -24.30 -20.66 -20.62
C ILE A 821 -23.01 -20.06 -21.18
N THR A 822 -22.32 -19.29 -20.33
CA THR A 822 -20.96 -18.82 -20.59
C THR A 822 -19.99 -19.53 -19.68
N ILE A 823 -18.92 -20.07 -20.27
CA ILE A 823 -17.77 -20.60 -19.53
C ILE A 823 -16.56 -19.73 -19.84
N SER A 824 -15.88 -19.27 -18.80
CA SER A 824 -14.67 -18.46 -18.94
C SER A 824 -13.53 -18.97 -18.08
N ILE A 825 -12.32 -18.69 -18.56
CA ILE A 825 -11.08 -18.84 -17.81
C ILE A 825 -10.65 -17.45 -17.32
N PRO A 826 -10.50 -17.26 -16.00
CA PRO A 826 -9.87 -16.07 -15.44
C PRO A 826 -8.34 -16.14 -15.52
N HIS A 827 -7.72 -15.12 -16.13
CA HIS A 827 -6.25 -15.03 -16.32
C HIS A 827 -5.56 -14.00 -15.42
N TYR A 828 -6.27 -13.43 -14.45
CA TYR A 828 -5.84 -12.24 -13.70
C TYR A 828 -4.49 -12.38 -12.99
N PHE A 829 -4.13 -13.61 -12.62
CA PHE A 829 -2.97 -13.94 -11.80
C PHE A 829 -2.16 -15.07 -12.44
N ASP A 830 -2.13 -15.13 -13.77
CA ASP A 830 -1.30 -16.10 -14.47
C ASP A 830 0.16 -15.64 -14.50
N ALA A 831 1.11 -16.57 -14.37
CA ALA A 831 2.55 -16.28 -14.44
C ALA A 831 3.35 -17.45 -15.02
N GLU A 832 4.50 -17.16 -15.61
CA GLU A 832 5.44 -18.17 -16.12
C GLU A 832 6.62 -18.36 -15.17
N ASP A 833 7.05 -19.61 -15.00
CA ASP A 833 8.28 -19.94 -14.26
C ASP A 833 9.53 -19.82 -15.14
N ALA A 834 10.71 -20.06 -14.56
CA ALA A 834 12.00 -19.98 -15.26
C ALA A 834 12.15 -20.91 -16.48
N THR A 835 11.28 -21.91 -16.62
CA THR A 835 11.26 -22.82 -17.78
C THR A 835 10.31 -22.36 -18.89
N GLY A 836 9.55 -21.30 -18.64
CA GLY A 836 8.46 -20.83 -19.51
C GLY A 836 7.14 -21.59 -19.31
N ARG A 837 7.02 -22.40 -18.24
CA ARG A 837 5.78 -23.12 -17.94
C ARG A 837 4.79 -22.15 -17.29
N LEU A 838 3.56 -22.13 -17.82
CA LEU A 838 2.47 -21.29 -17.35
C LEU A 838 1.78 -21.88 -16.12
N HIS A 839 1.49 -21.02 -15.15
CA HIS A 839 0.75 -21.31 -13.91
C HIS A 839 -0.41 -20.34 -13.76
N SER A 840 -1.54 -20.82 -13.24
CA SER A 840 -2.68 -19.98 -12.81
C SER A 840 -2.76 -19.92 -11.29
N PHE A 841 -2.92 -18.71 -10.76
CA PHE A 841 -3.15 -18.47 -9.34
C PHE A 841 -4.51 -17.82 -9.09
N ALA A 842 -5.48 -18.00 -10.00
CA ALA A 842 -6.82 -17.45 -9.85
C ALA A 842 -7.57 -18.12 -8.67
N PRO A 843 -8.12 -17.35 -7.71
CA PRO A 843 -8.94 -17.90 -6.63
C PRO A 843 -10.38 -18.09 -7.11
N HIS A 844 -11.10 -19.06 -6.53
CA HIS A 844 -12.52 -19.25 -6.76
C HIS A 844 -13.32 -17.99 -6.42
N THR A 845 -14.24 -17.57 -7.29
CA THR A 845 -14.97 -16.30 -7.23
C THR A 845 -16.42 -16.42 -6.74
N ASP A 846 -16.92 -17.64 -6.53
CA ASP A 846 -18.29 -17.91 -6.10
C ASP A 846 -18.53 -17.72 -4.59
N GLY A 847 -17.45 -17.58 -3.81
CA GLY A 847 -17.50 -17.36 -2.37
C GLY A 847 -17.98 -18.55 -1.56
N LYS A 848 -18.12 -19.74 -2.16
CA LYS A 848 -18.66 -20.93 -1.49
C LYS A 848 -17.77 -21.43 -0.36
N ASN A 849 -16.45 -21.32 -0.52
CA ASN A 849 -15.48 -21.80 0.47
C ASN A 849 -15.18 -20.76 1.55
N ASP A 850 -15.26 -19.47 1.21
CA ASP A 850 -14.62 -18.41 2.01
C ASP A 850 -15.28 -17.03 1.89
N GLY A 851 -16.38 -16.92 1.14
CA GLY A 851 -17.08 -15.68 0.82
C GLY A 851 -16.26 -14.64 0.05
N TYR A 852 -15.19 -15.05 -0.64
CA TYR A 852 -14.51 -14.20 -1.61
C TYR A 852 -15.32 -14.11 -2.91
N GLY A 853 -15.37 -12.91 -3.49
CA GLY A 853 -15.89 -12.68 -4.83
C GLY A 853 -14.89 -11.90 -5.66
N LYS A 854 -15.00 -11.94 -6.99
CA LYS A 854 -14.06 -11.24 -7.91
C LYS A 854 -13.89 -9.78 -7.51
N ARG A 855 -12.65 -9.39 -7.22
CA ARG A 855 -12.24 -8.03 -6.84
C ARG A 855 -11.28 -7.44 -7.86
N LYS A 856 -11.75 -6.44 -8.62
CA LYS A 856 -10.91 -5.75 -9.62
C LYS A 856 -9.77 -4.95 -9.00
N ASP A 857 -9.94 -4.50 -7.77
CA ASP A 857 -8.96 -3.72 -7.03
C ASP A 857 -7.72 -4.51 -6.61
N LEU A 858 -7.71 -5.83 -6.83
CA LEU A 858 -6.56 -6.71 -6.61
C LEU A 858 -5.64 -6.81 -7.83
N GLY A 859 -5.78 -5.94 -8.84
CA GLY A 859 -5.02 -6.01 -10.09
C GLY A 859 -5.52 -7.18 -10.95
N GLN A 860 -5.99 -6.91 -12.16
CA GLN A 860 -6.54 -7.94 -13.06
C GLN A 860 -5.67 -8.18 -14.28
N TRP A 861 -4.59 -7.42 -14.40
CA TRP A 861 -3.66 -7.44 -15.51
C TRP A 861 -2.24 -7.31 -15.00
N THR A 862 -1.35 -8.10 -15.59
CA THR A 862 0.09 -7.99 -15.44
C THR A 862 0.65 -7.41 -16.74
N PHE A 863 1.51 -6.40 -16.62
CA PHE A 863 2.27 -5.81 -17.70
C PHE A 863 3.76 -6.01 -17.43
N GLU A 864 4.45 -6.60 -18.39
CA GLU A 864 5.86 -6.96 -18.27
C GLU A 864 6.66 -6.36 -19.42
N ILE A 865 7.87 -5.88 -19.12
CA ILE A 865 8.88 -5.50 -20.11
C ILE A 865 10.09 -6.41 -19.89
N GLU A 866 10.39 -7.24 -20.88
CA GLU A 866 11.55 -8.13 -20.89
C GLU A 866 12.69 -7.51 -21.71
N ALA A 867 13.91 -7.52 -21.16
CA ALA A 867 15.12 -7.27 -21.95
C ALA A 867 15.40 -8.48 -22.86
N THR A 868 15.41 -8.29 -24.18
CA THR A 868 15.60 -9.39 -25.13
C THR A 868 17.04 -9.55 -25.60
N GLN A 869 17.89 -8.54 -25.35
CA GLN A 869 19.31 -8.62 -25.61
C GLN A 869 20.05 -9.13 -24.38
N PRO A 870 20.76 -10.27 -24.45
CA PRO A 870 21.54 -10.77 -23.31
C PRO A 870 22.61 -9.77 -22.87
N SER A 871 22.60 -9.40 -21.59
CA SER A 871 23.55 -8.48 -20.97
C SER A 871 23.64 -8.77 -19.48
N ASN A 872 24.81 -8.52 -18.86
CA ASN A 872 24.88 -8.57 -17.40
C ASN A 872 24.10 -7.41 -16.80
N LEU A 873 24.32 -6.20 -17.32
CA LEU A 873 23.65 -4.98 -16.88
C LEU A 873 22.57 -4.60 -17.87
N ASP A 874 21.34 -4.47 -17.38
CA ASP A 874 20.23 -3.89 -18.11
C ASP A 874 19.67 -2.69 -17.36
N ASN A 875 19.33 -1.65 -18.12
CA ASN A 875 18.65 -0.46 -17.63
C ASN A 875 17.21 -0.45 -18.13
N PHE A 876 16.26 -0.22 -17.22
CA PHE A 876 14.85 -0.02 -17.59
C PHE A 876 14.47 1.42 -17.29
N LEU A 877 14.09 2.17 -18.33
CA LEU A 877 13.67 3.56 -18.20
C LEU A 877 12.24 3.68 -18.71
N ASN A 878 11.31 3.91 -17.78
CA ASN A 878 9.89 4.08 -18.09
C ASN A 878 9.40 5.45 -17.60
N VAL A 879 8.62 6.13 -18.44
CA VAL A 879 7.94 7.38 -18.09
C VAL A 879 6.44 7.11 -18.01
N ILE A 880 5.83 7.41 -16.88
CA ILE A 880 4.40 7.24 -16.62
C ILE A 880 3.76 8.62 -16.52
N SER A 881 2.93 8.97 -17.49
CA SER A 881 2.17 10.25 -17.51
C SER A 881 0.71 9.98 -17.20
N LEU A 882 0.19 10.59 -16.13
CA LEU A 882 -1.22 10.51 -15.76
C LEU A 882 -1.96 11.69 -16.41
N LYS A 883 -3.05 11.47 -17.14
CA LYS A 883 -3.82 12.53 -17.80
C LYS A 883 -5.32 12.30 -17.68
N ASP A 884 -6.10 13.35 -17.86
CA ASP A 884 -7.54 13.19 -18.00
C ASP A 884 -7.87 12.53 -19.35
N PRO A 885 -8.92 11.70 -19.45
CA PRO A 885 -9.30 11.10 -20.73
C PRO A 885 -9.51 12.16 -21.82
N GLY A 886 -8.85 11.96 -22.97
CA GLY A 886 -8.87 12.90 -24.09
C GLY A 886 -7.86 14.04 -24.02
N VAL A 887 -7.11 14.19 -22.91
CA VAL A 887 -5.99 15.13 -22.82
C VAL A 887 -4.71 14.44 -23.29
N SER A 888 -4.00 15.06 -24.24
CA SER A 888 -2.75 14.52 -24.76
C SER A 888 -1.63 14.53 -23.70
N LYS A 889 -0.82 13.46 -23.69
CA LYS A 889 0.43 13.41 -22.93
C LYS A 889 1.50 14.33 -23.55
N PRO A 890 2.48 14.82 -22.77
CA PRO A 890 3.66 15.47 -23.34
C PRO A 890 4.47 14.50 -24.22
N PRO A 891 5.16 14.98 -25.27
CA PRO A 891 6.13 14.17 -26.02
C PRO A 891 7.21 13.60 -25.09
N VAL A 892 7.57 12.34 -25.29
CA VAL A 892 8.62 11.67 -24.51
C VAL A 892 9.69 11.15 -25.47
N LYS A 893 10.95 11.53 -25.24
CA LYS A 893 12.10 11.10 -26.02
C LYS A 893 13.21 10.58 -25.10
N LEU A 894 13.91 9.55 -25.53
CA LEU A 894 15.14 9.08 -24.90
C LEU A 894 16.27 10.07 -25.21
N ILE A 895 17.04 10.44 -24.20
CA ILE A 895 18.29 11.21 -24.33
C ILE A 895 19.44 10.40 -23.75
N GLU A 896 20.58 10.40 -24.42
CA GLU A 896 21.69 9.51 -24.09
C GLU A 896 23.04 10.20 -24.24
N GLY A 897 24.03 9.62 -23.55
CA GLY A 897 25.43 9.90 -23.75
C GLY A 897 26.31 8.84 -23.11
N PRO A 898 27.64 8.98 -23.17
CA PRO A 898 28.54 8.00 -22.58
C PRO A 898 28.28 7.81 -21.08
N GLY A 899 27.82 6.62 -20.70
CA GLY A 899 27.56 6.26 -19.30
C GLY A 899 26.28 6.83 -18.69
N VAL A 900 25.45 7.54 -19.46
CA VAL A 900 24.21 8.17 -18.96
C VAL A 900 23.04 7.93 -19.92
N SER A 901 21.85 7.80 -19.35
CA SER A 901 20.58 7.75 -20.09
C SER A 901 19.55 8.62 -19.40
N GLY A 902 18.56 9.09 -20.12
CA GLY A 902 17.55 9.98 -19.57
C GLY A 902 16.30 10.08 -20.42
N ALA A 903 15.30 10.75 -19.85
CA ALA A 903 14.05 11.04 -20.54
C ALA A 903 13.89 12.56 -20.69
N LEU A 904 13.55 13.01 -21.89
CA LEU A 904 13.02 14.34 -22.18
C LEU A 904 11.50 14.23 -22.30
N VAL A 905 10.77 14.85 -21.38
CA VAL A 905 9.31 14.87 -21.26
C VAL A 905 8.80 16.29 -21.50
N GLY A 906 8.38 16.58 -22.74
CA GLY A 906 8.08 17.94 -23.17
C GLY A 906 9.31 18.84 -23.05
N SER A 907 9.26 19.82 -22.16
CA SER A 907 10.38 20.71 -21.83
C SER A 907 11.15 20.28 -20.57
N HIS A 908 10.78 19.17 -19.93
CA HIS A 908 11.41 18.68 -18.72
C HIS A 908 12.36 17.52 -19.01
N PHE A 909 13.48 17.39 -18.31
CA PHE A 909 14.34 16.20 -18.46
C PHE A 909 14.80 15.61 -17.13
N ALA A 910 15.17 14.33 -17.16
CA ALA A 910 15.89 13.66 -16.09
C ALA A 910 16.97 12.76 -16.70
N VAL A 911 18.20 12.86 -16.21
CA VAL A 911 19.36 12.08 -16.67
C VAL A 911 19.97 11.33 -15.49
N PHE A 912 20.21 10.03 -15.71
CA PHE A 912 20.63 9.04 -14.73
C PHE A 912 21.98 8.44 -15.12
N ALA A 913 22.74 7.95 -14.14
CA ALA A 913 23.91 7.14 -14.41
C ALA A 913 23.48 5.72 -14.86
N ASN A 914 24.08 5.20 -15.92
CA ASN A 914 23.80 3.84 -16.37
C ASN A 914 24.34 2.75 -15.44
N GLU A 915 25.29 3.09 -14.54
CA GLU A 915 25.84 2.19 -13.53
C GLU A 915 25.73 2.81 -12.13
N GLU A 916 25.89 2.00 -11.08
CA GLU A 916 25.89 2.41 -9.66
C GLU A 916 27.18 3.20 -9.31
N GLN A 917 27.37 4.37 -9.92
CA GLN A 917 28.51 5.23 -9.62
C GLN A 917 28.16 6.72 -9.71
N GLY A 918 28.74 7.51 -8.80
CA GLY A 918 28.62 8.96 -8.82
C GLY A 918 29.27 9.56 -10.07
N LEU A 919 28.51 10.30 -10.87
CA LEU A 919 28.97 10.89 -12.12
C LEU A 919 29.91 12.07 -11.85
N SER A 920 31.18 11.97 -12.24
CA SER A 920 32.15 13.08 -12.14
C SER A 920 32.24 13.93 -13.41
N SER A 921 31.98 13.32 -14.58
CA SER A 921 31.87 14.01 -15.86
C SER A 921 31.06 13.19 -16.86
N PHE A 922 30.22 13.86 -17.65
CA PHE A 922 29.45 13.24 -18.72
C PHE A 922 28.98 14.29 -19.74
N SER A 923 28.52 13.81 -20.89
CA SER A 923 27.77 14.62 -21.85
C SER A 923 26.48 13.90 -22.22
N VAL A 924 25.47 14.66 -22.62
CA VAL A 924 24.18 14.14 -23.10
C VAL A 924 23.72 14.94 -24.31
N THR A 925 23.18 14.26 -25.30
CA THR A 925 22.68 14.87 -26.53
C THR A 925 21.16 15.00 -26.47
N PHE A 926 20.64 16.20 -26.75
CA PHE A 926 19.22 16.48 -26.81
C PHE A 926 18.71 16.49 -28.26
N PRO A 927 17.51 15.97 -28.54
CA PRO A 927 16.97 15.85 -29.90
C PRO A 927 16.42 17.17 -30.48
N GLN A 928 16.24 18.21 -29.67
CA GLN A 928 15.65 19.48 -30.10
C GLN A 928 16.33 20.69 -29.46
N GLY A 929 16.32 21.82 -30.16
CA GLY A 929 16.64 23.13 -29.61
C GLY A 929 15.50 23.68 -28.74
N GLY A 930 15.76 24.72 -27.96
CA GLY A 930 14.80 25.39 -27.08
C GLY A 930 15.21 25.41 -25.61
N SER A 931 14.33 26.00 -24.79
CA SER A 931 14.51 26.05 -23.34
C SER A 931 14.00 24.76 -22.71
N VAL A 932 14.88 24.02 -22.06
CA VAL A 932 14.54 22.83 -21.27
C VAL A 932 14.97 23.02 -19.82
N GLU A 933 14.27 22.39 -18.90
CA GLU A 933 14.62 22.40 -17.48
C GLU A 933 14.59 20.97 -16.94
N GLY A 934 15.48 20.60 -16.04
CA GLY A 934 15.50 19.21 -15.61
C GLY A 934 16.53 18.91 -14.56
N LEU A 935 16.67 17.61 -14.28
CA LEU A 935 17.52 17.07 -13.24
C LEU A 935 18.65 16.25 -13.85
N PHE A 936 19.87 16.54 -13.43
CA PHE A 936 20.95 15.56 -13.44
C PHE A 936 20.96 14.84 -12.09
N LEU A 937 20.93 13.51 -12.13
CA LEU A 937 20.85 12.63 -10.97
C LEU A 937 22.16 11.83 -10.85
N ASP A 938 22.29 11.04 -9.78
CA ASP A 938 23.50 10.26 -9.47
C ASP A 938 24.81 11.08 -9.49
N LEU A 939 24.72 12.36 -9.14
CA LEU A 939 25.92 13.16 -8.96
C LEU A 939 26.58 12.82 -7.63
N ILE A 940 27.88 13.11 -7.53
CA ILE A 940 28.59 13.08 -6.26
C ILE A 940 27.92 14.11 -5.33
N PRO A 941 27.49 13.73 -4.12
CA PRO A 941 26.84 14.66 -3.19
C PRO A 941 27.70 15.88 -2.87
N ASP A 942 27.05 17.02 -2.61
CA ASP A 942 27.70 18.25 -2.14
C ASP A 942 28.96 18.62 -2.94
N THR A 943 28.87 18.59 -4.26
CA THR A 943 30.01 18.81 -5.16
C THR A 943 29.68 19.89 -6.20
N ASP A 944 30.63 20.77 -6.48
CA ASP A 944 30.46 21.81 -7.51
C ASP A 944 30.67 21.20 -8.89
N TYR A 945 29.69 21.36 -9.77
CA TYR A 945 29.73 20.95 -11.16
C TYR A 945 29.73 22.18 -12.08
N TYR A 946 30.55 22.11 -13.11
CA TYR A 946 30.60 23.02 -14.24
C TYR A 946 29.82 22.40 -15.38
N TYR A 947 28.81 23.11 -15.89
CA TYR A 947 28.02 22.68 -17.04
C TYR A 947 28.02 23.72 -18.16
N GLY A 948 28.00 23.22 -19.39
CA GLY A 948 28.00 24.02 -20.62
C GLY A 948 27.09 23.41 -21.67
N VAL A 949 26.58 24.25 -22.56
CA VAL A 949 25.75 23.85 -23.70
C VAL A 949 26.52 24.22 -24.96
N ASP A 950 26.72 23.24 -25.85
CA ASP A 950 27.32 23.40 -27.17
C ASP A 950 26.39 22.78 -28.21
N GLY A 951 25.69 23.62 -28.98
CA GLY A 951 24.57 23.19 -29.82
C GLY A 951 23.48 22.50 -29.01
N ASN A 952 23.26 21.20 -29.28
CA ASN A 952 22.33 20.33 -28.57
C ASN A 952 23.02 19.36 -27.57
N VAL A 953 24.33 19.51 -27.36
CA VAL A 953 25.10 18.69 -26.42
C VAL A 953 25.31 19.46 -25.13
N VAL A 954 25.00 18.82 -24.01
CA VAL A 954 25.20 19.38 -22.67
C VAL A 954 26.31 18.61 -21.99
N SER A 955 27.36 19.31 -21.60
CA SER A 955 28.51 18.73 -20.89
C SER A 955 28.50 19.15 -19.43
N VAL A 956 28.75 18.21 -18.52
CA VAL A 956 28.75 18.41 -17.06
C VAL A 956 30.02 17.79 -16.49
N SER A 957 30.75 18.49 -15.61
CA SER A 957 32.00 18.00 -15.00
C SER A 957 32.30 18.65 -13.66
N THR A 958 32.96 17.93 -12.75
CA THR A 958 33.53 18.51 -11.51
C THR A 958 34.80 19.33 -11.77
N SER A 959 35.42 19.19 -12.95
CA SER A 959 36.60 19.95 -13.34
C SER A 959 36.19 21.29 -13.95
N ASN A 960 36.87 22.37 -13.55
CA ASN A 960 36.62 23.70 -14.08
C ASN A 960 36.96 23.76 -15.58
N ASN A 961 35.92 23.88 -16.40
CA ASN A 961 36.00 24.02 -17.85
C ASN A 961 35.53 25.39 -18.36
N GLY A 962 35.36 26.37 -17.46
CA GLY A 962 34.80 27.69 -17.79
C GLY A 962 33.26 27.71 -17.94
N GLY A 963 32.58 26.59 -17.70
CA GLY A 963 31.13 26.49 -17.70
C GLY A 963 30.44 27.16 -16.50
N ARG A 964 29.11 27.15 -16.50
CA ARG A 964 28.29 27.63 -15.37
C ARG A 964 28.44 26.68 -14.19
N ILE A 965 28.54 27.23 -12.98
CA ILE A 965 28.74 26.43 -11.78
C ILE A 965 27.40 26.20 -11.09
N LYS A 966 27.13 24.96 -10.70
CA LYS A 966 26.04 24.62 -9.78
C LYS A 966 26.47 23.46 -8.88
N ARG A 967 26.10 23.54 -7.61
CA ARG A 967 26.41 22.52 -6.60
C ARG A 967 25.31 21.47 -6.57
N SER A 968 25.68 20.20 -6.56
CA SER A 968 24.76 19.08 -6.32
C SER A 968 24.25 19.09 -4.88
N SER A 969 23.07 18.52 -4.65
CA SER A 969 22.52 18.34 -3.31
C SER A 969 23.26 17.24 -2.53
N GLY A 970 22.92 17.09 -1.25
CA GLY A 970 23.38 15.96 -0.42
C GLY A 970 22.86 14.59 -0.91
N MET A 971 21.88 14.56 -1.83
CA MET A 971 21.34 13.34 -2.44
C MET A 971 21.84 13.14 -3.89
N GLY A 972 22.78 13.98 -4.35
CA GLY A 972 23.35 13.85 -5.69
C GLY A 972 22.43 14.34 -6.82
N THR A 973 21.54 15.29 -6.54
CA THR A 973 20.69 15.90 -7.58
C THR A 973 21.23 17.27 -7.97
N MET A 974 21.01 17.67 -9.23
CA MET A 974 21.26 19.03 -9.70
C MET A 974 20.20 19.44 -10.72
N LYS A 975 19.28 20.30 -10.30
CA LYS A 975 18.30 20.92 -11.20
C LYS A 975 18.96 21.99 -12.07
N VAL A 976 18.72 22.07 -13.36
CA VAL A 976 19.22 23.16 -14.23
C VAL A 976 18.19 23.59 -15.27
N SER A 977 18.28 24.84 -15.70
CA SER A 977 17.55 25.33 -16.88
C SER A 977 18.58 25.60 -17.99
N LEU A 978 18.34 25.02 -19.16
CA LEU A 978 19.24 25.00 -20.29
C LEU A 978 18.55 25.67 -21.48
N ASN A 979 19.31 26.48 -22.23
CA ASN A 979 18.88 27.00 -23.51
C ASN A 979 19.74 26.32 -24.56
N LEU A 980 19.18 25.26 -25.16
CA LEU A 980 19.74 24.57 -26.31
C LEU A 980 19.41 25.50 -27.49
N GLY A 981 20.38 26.02 -28.23
CA GLY A 981 20.13 27.07 -29.23
C GLY A 981 18.93 26.77 -30.15
N SER A 982 18.23 27.81 -30.63
CA SER A 982 17.15 27.63 -31.61
C SER A 982 17.69 26.88 -32.83
N GLN A 983 16.91 25.95 -33.39
CA GLN A 983 17.21 25.43 -34.71
C GLN A 983 17.10 26.58 -35.73
N VAL A 984 18.23 27.01 -36.30
CA VAL A 984 18.28 28.09 -37.30
C VAL A 984 18.65 27.45 -38.65
N TRP A 985 17.75 27.62 -39.62
CA TRP A 985 17.98 27.32 -41.04
C TRP A 985 18.94 28.35 -41.62
N CYS A 986 19.87 27.94 -42.49
CA CYS A 986 20.62 28.92 -43.25
C CYS A 986 19.70 29.54 -44.31
N THR A 987 19.53 30.86 -44.28
CA THR A 987 18.75 31.59 -45.29
C THR A 987 19.62 32.12 -46.43
N SER A 988 20.95 32.11 -46.25
CA SER A 988 21.94 32.53 -47.24
C SER A 988 23.34 31.99 -46.95
N ASP A 989 24.22 31.92 -47.96
CA ASP A 989 25.64 31.54 -47.78
C ASP A 989 26.39 32.45 -46.79
N SER A 990 25.93 33.69 -46.58
CA SER A 990 26.51 34.58 -45.57
C SER A 990 26.36 34.08 -44.13
N ASP A 991 25.37 33.22 -43.87
CA ASP A 991 25.08 32.68 -42.54
C ASP A 991 26.16 31.64 -42.10
N CYS A 992 26.93 31.07 -43.04
CA CYS A 992 28.07 30.19 -42.73
C CYS A 992 29.32 30.96 -42.25
N SER A 993 29.30 32.30 -42.22
CA SER A 993 30.47 33.13 -41.87
C SER A 993 30.22 34.17 -40.77
N ASP A 994 29.01 34.21 -40.21
CA ASP A 994 28.75 34.88 -38.94
C ASP A 994 28.85 33.86 -37.77
N SER A 995 28.95 34.34 -36.53
CA SER A 995 29.18 33.46 -35.38
C SER A 995 27.93 32.69 -34.91
N ASN A 996 26.87 32.61 -35.73
CA ASN A 996 25.68 31.79 -35.51
C ASN A 996 25.66 30.59 -36.47
N ALA A 997 26.50 29.58 -36.22
CA ALA A 997 26.51 28.37 -37.05
C ALA A 997 25.10 27.72 -37.11
N CYS A 998 24.58 27.56 -38.33
CA CYS A 998 23.32 26.86 -38.61
C CYS A 998 23.36 25.44 -38.02
N THR A 999 22.30 25.03 -37.33
CA THR A 999 22.30 23.77 -36.55
C THR A 999 21.63 22.59 -37.29
N LEU A 1000 21.14 22.79 -38.52
CA LEU A 1000 20.42 21.79 -39.33
C LEU A 1000 21.12 21.46 -40.67
N ASP A 1001 21.83 22.41 -41.30
CA ASP A 1001 22.54 22.21 -42.57
C ASP A 1001 24.06 22.01 -42.36
N ARG A 1002 24.75 21.36 -43.32
CA ARG A 1002 26.22 21.32 -43.34
C ARG A 1002 26.76 22.52 -44.13
N CYS A 1003 27.75 23.22 -43.59
CA CYS A 1003 28.58 24.12 -44.39
C CYS A 1003 29.68 23.28 -45.07
N GLU A 1004 29.61 23.11 -46.38
CA GLU A 1004 30.70 22.54 -47.19
C GLU A 1004 31.36 23.68 -47.97
N ASP A 1005 32.67 23.87 -47.79
CA ASP A 1005 33.49 24.89 -48.49
C ASP A 1005 32.95 26.34 -48.47
N GLY A 1006 32.24 26.73 -47.41
CA GLY A 1006 31.72 28.09 -47.23
C GLY A 1006 30.40 28.38 -47.95
N ALA A 1007 29.71 27.35 -48.43
CA ALA A 1007 28.35 27.42 -48.96
C ALA A 1007 27.41 26.54 -48.13
N CYS A 1008 26.14 26.92 -48.04
CA CYS A 1008 25.12 26.13 -47.37
C CYS A 1008 24.77 24.89 -48.19
N SER A 1009 24.99 23.68 -47.65
CA SER A 1009 24.45 22.45 -48.25
C SER A 1009 23.09 22.15 -47.61
N TYR A 1010 22.01 22.48 -48.32
CA TYR A 1010 20.64 22.18 -47.89
C TYR A 1010 20.37 20.67 -47.90
N LEU A 1011 19.68 20.14 -46.89
CA LEU A 1011 18.86 18.93 -47.09
C LEU A 1011 17.85 19.24 -48.20
N SER A 1012 17.95 18.56 -49.35
CA SER A 1012 17.16 18.94 -50.52
C SER A 1012 15.67 18.66 -50.28
N ILE A 1013 14.89 19.73 -50.07
CA ILE A 1013 13.42 19.67 -50.00
C ILE A 1013 12.79 19.33 -51.38
N ASP A 1014 13.59 19.37 -52.45
CA ASP A 1014 13.27 18.80 -53.76
C ASP A 1014 13.31 17.26 -53.72
N LEU A 1015 12.28 16.67 -53.13
CA LEU A 1015 12.12 15.24 -52.93
C LEU A 1015 11.84 14.51 -54.24
N ASP A 1016 11.32 15.21 -55.26
CA ASP A 1016 11.02 14.64 -56.57
C ASP A 1016 12.08 14.92 -57.64
N GLY A 1017 13.11 15.72 -57.31
CA GLY A 1017 14.24 16.05 -58.18
C GLY A 1017 13.87 16.94 -59.36
N SER A 1018 12.76 17.67 -59.27
CA SER A 1018 12.24 18.54 -60.34
C SER A 1018 12.89 19.93 -60.37
N GLY A 1019 13.72 20.26 -59.38
CA GLY A 1019 14.35 21.56 -59.20
C GLY A 1019 13.41 22.67 -58.70
N ASN A 1020 12.17 22.34 -58.31
CA ASN A 1020 11.19 23.29 -57.79
C ASN A 1020 10.43 22.69 -56.62
N ILE A 1021 10.26 23.47 -55.54
CA ILE A 1021 9.50 23.01 -54.37
C ILE A 1021 8.00 23.18 -54.62
N GLY A 1022 7.24 22.09 -54.57
CA GLY A 1022 5.79 22.16 -54.75
C GLY A 1022 5.03 20.85 -54.51
N MET A 1023 3.95 20.68 -55.28
CA MET A 1023 3.02 19.56 -55.10
C MET A 1023 3.70 18.20 -55.35
N GLY A 1024 4.74 18.17 -56.21
CA GLY A 1024 5.52 16.96 -56.46
C GLY A 1024 6.21 16.43 -55.20
N ASP A 1025 6.79 17.31 -54.39
CA ASP A 1025 7.42 16.97 -53.11
C ASP A 1025 6.40 16.56 -52.06
N VAL A 1026 5.26 17.26 -51.98
CA VAL A 1026 4.15 16.87 -51.10
C VAL A 1026 3.66 15.46 -51.42
N MET A 1027 3.63 15.09 -52.70
CA MET A 1027 3.28 13.74 -53.13
C MET A 1027 4.32 12.71 -52.70
N GLN A 1028 5.61 13.05 -52.65
CA GLN A 1028 6.64 12.16 -52.14
C GLN A 1028 6.44 11.80 -50.66
N ILE A 1029 5.97 12.77 -49.85
CA ILE A 1029 5.60 12.56 -48.44
C ILE A 1029 4.30 11.78 -48.33
N THR A 1030 3.29 12.14 -49.13
CA THR A 1030 1.97 11.49 -49.12
C THR A 1030 2.02 10.01 -49.51
N LEU A 1031 3.01 9.60 -50.29
CA LEU A 1031 3.24 8.19 -50.62
C LEU A 1031 3.65 7.33 -49.42
N LEU A 1032 4.27 7.93 -48.41
CA LEU A 1032 4.71 7.25 -47.18
C LEU A 1032 3.91 7.74 -45.96
N TRP A 1033 2.73 8.32 -46.19
CA TRP A 1033 1.90 8.86 -45.12
C TRP A 1033 1.59 7.77 -44.09
N THR A 1034 1.82 8.07 -42.81
CA THR A 1034 1.75 7.15 -41.66
C THR A 1034 2.95 6.26 -41.38
N ALA A 1035 3.98 6.22 -42.24
CA ALA A 1035 5.20 5.45 -41.98
C ALA A 1035 6.02 6.09 -40.84
N GLN A 1036 6.53 5.27 -39.92
CA GLN A 1036 7.28 5.70 -38.74
C GLN A 1036 8.68 5.10 -38.68
N GLU A 1037 9.58 5.73 -37.93
CA GLU A 1037 10.97 5.25 -37.78
C GLU A 1037 10.99 3.79 -37.28
N GLY A 1038 11.46 2.88 -38.13
CA GLY A 1038 11.46 1.43 -37.90
C GLY A 1038 10.53 0.63 -38.83
N ASP A 1039 9.61 1.29 -39.53
CA ASP A 1039 8.82 0.67 -40.60
C ASP A 1039 9.69 0.38 -41.82
N ALA A 1040 9.37 -0.68 -42.57
CA ALA A 1040 10.17 -1.12 -43.72
C ALA A 1040 10.17 -0.12 -44.89
N ASP A 1041 9.16 0.73 -44.95
CA ASP A 1041 8.92 1.77 -45.94
C ASP A 1041 9.18 3.18 -45.40
N TYR A 1042 9.71 3.31 -44.18
CA TYR A 1042 10.14 4.60 -43.65
C TYR A 1042 11.38 5.12 -44.38
N ASP A 1043 11.27 6.32 -44.96
CA ASP A 1043 12.37 7.04 -45.57
C ASP A 1043 12.73 8.26 -44.72
N PRO A 1044 13.88 8.26 -44.03
CA PRO A 1044 14.28 9.37 -43.17
C PRO A 1044 14.49 10.69 -43.94
N ASN A 1045 14.62 10.65 -45.27
CA ASN A 1045 14.71 11.88 -46.08
C ASN A 1045 13.34 12.54 -46.29
N LYS A 1046 12.24 11.89 -45.88
CA LYS A 1046 10.87 12.39 -46.01
C LYS A 1046 10.20 12.72 -44.67
N ASP A 1047 10.90 12.47 -43.56
CA ASP A 1047 10.58 12.96 -42.21
C ASP A 1047 11.23 14.35 -42.01
N LEU A 1048 10.72 15.34 -42.72
CA LEU A 1048 11.24 16.71 -42.76
C LEU A 1048 11.08 17.45 -41.43
N ASP A 1049 10.14 17.05 -40.57
CA ASP A 1049 9.97 17.63 -39.24
C ASP A 1049 10.67 16.84 -38.13
N PHE A 1050 11.37 15.75 -38.49
CA PHE A 1050 12.11 14.87 -37.60
C PHE A 1050 11.26 14.34 -36.42
N SER A 1051 9.96 14.15 -36.66
CA SER A 1051 9.04 13.61 -35.68
C SER A 1051 9.17 12.10 -35.53
N GLY A 1052 9.90 11.43 -36.45
CA GLY A 1052 9.97 9.98 -36.57
C GLY A 1052 8.70 9.40 -37.19
N ALA A 1053 7.87 10.23 -37.83
CA ALA A 1053 6.62 9.83 -38.45
C ALA A 1053 6.27 10.71 -39.65
N ILE A 1054 6.21 10.13 -40.83
CA ILE A 1054 5.88 10.83 -42.06
C ILE A 1054 4.38 11.17 -42.09
N GLY A 1055 4.04 12.46 -42.12
CA GLY A 1055 2.67 12.92 -42.12
C GLY A 1055 2.48 14.41 -42.38
N MET A 1056 1.46 14.98 -41.72
CA MET A 1056 1.05 16.36 -41.95
C MET A 1056 2.12 17.37 -41.51
N GLY A 1057 2.92 17.03 -40.49
CA GLY A 1057 4.00 17.88 -40.02
C GLY A 1057 5.04 18.13 -41.11
N ASP A 1058 5.43 17.09 -41.85
CA ASP A 1058 6.37 17.19 -42.97
C ASP A 1058 5.79 17.94 -44.17
N VAL A 1059 4.50 17.77 -44.46
CA VAL A 1059 3.82 18.58 -45.49
C VAL A 1059 3.82 20.06 -45.11
N MET A 1060 3.62 20.36 -43.83
CA MET A 1060 3.68 21.73 -43.32
C MET A 1060 5.09 22.33 -43.41
N MET A 1061 6.15 21.52 -43.59
CA MET A 1061 7.50 21.99 -43.90
C MET A 1061 7.66 22.39 -45.38
N ILE A 1062 6.95 21.74 -46.30
CA ILE A 1062 6.99 22.06 -47.74
C ILE A 1062 6.10 23.26 -48.08
N THR A 1063 4.91 23.32 -47.49
CA THR A 1063 3.84 24.27 -47.86
C THR A 1063 4.28 25.75 -47.87
N PRO A 1064 5.11 26.25 -46.93
CA PRO A 1064 5.62 27.62 -46.92
C PRO A 1064 6.60 27.95 -48.06
N LEU A 1065 7.22 26.92 -48.65
CA LEU A 1065 8.25 27.04 -49.69
C LEU A 1065 7.69 26.79 -51.10
N TRP A 1066 6.37 26.65 -51.20
CA TRP A 1066 5.69 26.33 -52.45
C TRP A 1066 5.98 27.40 -53.51
N THR A 1067 6.38 26.96 -54.70
CA THR A 1067 6.77 27.79 -55.87
C THR A 1067 8.13 28.47 -55.77
N GLN A 1068 8.95 28.11 -54.79
CA GLN A 1068 10.35 28.53 -54.75
C GLN A 1068 11.18 27.63 -55.66
N SER A 1069 12.03 28.24 -56.48
CA SER A 1069 13.09 27.55 -57.20
C SER A 1069 14.16 27.12 -56.19
N CYS A 1070 14.66 25.88 -56.28
CA CYS A 1070 15.85 25.51 -55.52
C CYS A 1070 17.03 26.43 -55.94
N PRO A 1071 17.76 27.06 -55.00
CA PRO A 1071 18.95 27.83 -55.31
C PRO A 1071 20.02 27.03 -56.07
#